data_AF-A0A8H2JM07-F1
#
_entry.id   AF-A0A8H2JM07-F1
#
_cell.length_a   1.000
_cell.length_b   1.000
_cell.length_c   1.000
_cell.angle_alpha   90.00
_cell.angle_beta   90.00
_cell.angle_gamma   90.00
#
_symmetry.space_group_name_H-M   'P 1'
#
loop_
_entity.id
_entity.type
_entity.pdbx_description
1 polymer ?
#
loop_
_entity_poly.entity_id
_entity_poly.type
_entity_poly.pdbx_seq_one_letter_code
_entity_poly.pdbx_strand_id
1 'polypeptide(L)'
;MVTIAQQIAQELNVNVTQINAAITLLDDGATVPFIARYRKEATQGLDDGHLRHLAQRLSYLRELEDRRQVILVSIKQQDKLSSELEKLIKQADNKTRLEDLYLPYKPKRRTKGKIASEAGIAPLANKLFNNWQLCPEKEAEAFINQAAGFTDVKSVLEGASYILAERFSEDANLLAKLRRHLLKQAHLVSKVVKGQEKSGTKFRDYFAHSEKLKSVPSHRMLAMLRGRNEGFLQLSIDVDPGQESGIFSSAEQLIIEHFTLRCLSGGSLSGATKAAATDFLTKVVQLTWKAKLSISLTNELITSLREQAETQAIKVFSNNLTDVLMAAPAGSLVTLGLDPGLRTGCKIAVVDGTGKLLHTATIFPHAPQNHWDKSIRTLVNVCRQYKVELVAIGNGTGSRESDKLVAEVIQLFKADESKLQLTKMIVSEAGASVYSASELAANEFPDLDVSIRGAVSIARRLQDPLAELVKIDPKAIGVGQYQHDVSQSQLSKTLDDVIEDCVNAVGVDLNSASAALLTRVSGLNKTMASNIVAFRDSEGRFTNRTQLKKVARLGPKAFEQAAGFLRISDGDNPLDQSALHPESYPVVEKIISQLQLDVSNVLNNTEQLQALDISQLMNNELGEITIKDIINELAKPSRDPRPAFKTATFADGITTMADLTVGMILEGVVSNVANFGAFVDIGVHQDGLVHISSITDKFVSDPREIVKAGDVVKVKVLEVDVARKRVSLTMRLDEQVTGQGSKSSPTKSANDNNHSSSGKQVSTHASSHHEKNQGKPSGQQRKPQGKSTPKKVDNAAMGNAFADAFAKLKK
;
A
#
# COMPACT_ATOMS: atom_id res chain seq x y z
N MET A 1 -14.12 25.19 20.51
CA MET A 1 -13.56 24.56 19.30
C MET A 1 -12.51 23.60 19.82
N VAL A 2 -12.60 22.31 19.46
CA VAL A 2 -11.61 21.32 19.92
C VAL A 2 -10.26 21.73 19.34
N THR A 3 -9.23 21.85 20.17
CA THR A 3 -7.89 22.20 19.66
C THR A 3 -7.36 21.05 18.80
N ILE A 4 -6.44 21.33 17.87
CA ILE A 4 -5.82 20.28 17.03
C ILE A 4 -5.28 19.15 17.91
N ALA A 5 -4.61 19.49 19.02
CA ALA A 5 -4.08 18.52 19.96
C ALA A 5 -5.17 17.64 20.63
N GLN A 6 -6.31 18.21 21.00
CA GLN A 6 -7.42 17.45 21.56
C GLN A 6 -8.03 16.46 20.56
N GLN A 7 -8.11 16.85 19.29
CA GLN A 7 -8.63 15.96 18.26
C GLN A 7 -7.70 14.77 18.02
N ILE A 8 -6.40 15.01 17.88
CA ILE A 8 -5.41 13.94 17.70
C ILE A 8 -5.37 13.03 18.94
N ALA A 9 -5.47 13.61 20.14
CA ALA A 9 -5.54 12.84 21.38
C ALA A 9 -6.73 11.87 21.41
N GLN A 10 -7.90 12.29 20.92
CA GLN A 10 -9.08 11.42 20.80
C GLN A 10 -8.90 10.34 19.72
N GLU A 11 -8.29 10.69 18.57
CA GLU A 11 -8.03 9.75 17.47
C GLU A 11 -7.07 8.63 17.90
N LEU A 12 -6.07 8.96 18.73
CA LEU A 12 -5.07 8.01 19.24
C LEU A 12 -5.40 7.39 20.60
N ASN A 13 -6.47 7.85 21.27
CA ASN A 13 -6.82 7.45 22.64
C ASN A 13 -5.66 7.69 23.65
N VAL A 14 -5.07 8.89 23.61
CA VAL A 14 -3.96 9.33 24.48
C VAL A 14 -4.26 10.70 25.11
N ASN A 15 -3.41 11.17 26.03
CA ASN A 15 -3.61 12.44 26.70
C ASN A 15 -3.21 13.64 25.83
N VAL A 16 -3.93 14.76 25.99
CA VAL A 16 -3.66 16.01 25.25
C VAL A 16 -2.27 16.58 25.57
N THR A 17 -1.79 16.39 26.79
CA THR A 17 -0.44 16.80 27.22
C THR A 17 0.66 16.09 26.42
N GLN A 18 0.49 14.79 26.14
CA GLN A 18 1.42 14.00 25.33
C GLN A 18 1.50 14.54 23.90
N ILE A 19 0.33 14.83 23.32
CA ILE A 19 0.24 15.38 21.97
C ILE A 19 0.88 16.77 21.88
N ASN A 20 0.60 17.67 22.84
CA ASN A 20 1.20 19.00 22.85
C ASN A 20 2.73 18.92 22.94
N ALA A 21 3.26 18.07 23.82
CA ALA A 21 4.71 17.88 23.95
C ALA A 21 5.33 17.37 22.64
N ALA A 22 4.70 16.37 22.00
CA ALA A 22 5.16 15.85 20.72
C ALA A 22 5.09 16.88 19.59
N ILE A 23 4.03 17.71 19.53
CA ILE A 23 3.92 18.80 18.55
C ILE A 23 5.05 19.81 18.73
N THR A 24 5.33 20.24 19.96
CA THR A 24 6.45 21.17 20.23
C THR A 24 7.76 20.59 19.76
N LEU A 25 8.05 19.33 20.07
CA LEU A 25 9.29 18.65 19.65
C LEU A 25 9.41 18.57 18.12
N LEU A 26 8.32 18.24 17.42
CA LEU A 26 8.31 18.18 15.95
C LEU A 26 8.50 19.57 15.32
N ASP A 27 7.85 20.61 15.87
CA ASP A 27 8.00 21.99 15.40
C ASP A 27 9.42 22.54 15.67
N ASP A 28 10.06 22.10 16.76
CA ASP A 28 11.47 22.37 17.08
C ASP A 28 12.46 21.57 16.20
N GLY A 29 11.95 20.79 15.25
CA GLY A 29 12.73 20.03 14.27
C GLY A 29 13.29 18.70 14.78
N ALA A 30 12.75 18.15 15.88
CA ALA A 30 13.07 16.78 16.27
C ALA A 30 12.41 15.77 15.32
N THR A 31 13.13 14.69 15.01
CA THR A 31 12.60 13.63 14.14
C THR A 31 11.72 12.65 14.92
N VAL A 32 10.88 11.88 14.22
CA VAL A 32 10.06 10.84 14.86
C VAL A 32 10.92 9.79 15.59
N PRO A 33 11.95 9.19 14.95
CA PRO A 33 12.80 8.21 15.65
C PRO A 33 13.48 8.79 16.89
N PHE A 34 13.92 10.05 16.83
CA PHE A 34 14.54 10.71 17.96
C PHE A 34 13.57 10.90 19.13
N ILE A 35 12.35 11.38 18.86
CA ILE A 35 11.33 11.58 19.90
C ILE A 35 10.95 10.24 20.53
N ALA A 36 10.70 9.22 19.70
CA ALA A 36 10.28 7.90 20.15
C ALA A 36 11.33 7.21 21.03
N ARG A 37 12.63 7.46 20.78
CA ARG A 37 13.71 6.82 21.53
C ARG A 37 14.19 7.64 22.73
N TYR A 38 14.39 8.95 22.58
CA TYR A 38 15.10 9.79 23.56
C TYR A 38 14.22 10.85 24.23
N ARG A 39 12.94 10.99 23.86
CA ARG A 39 12.01 11.95 24.48
C ARG A 39 10.73 11.25 24.97
N LYS A 40 10.88 10.01 25.45
CA LYS A 40 9.77 9.20 25.98
C LYS A 40 9.15 9.82 27.22
N GLU A 41 9.93 10.44 28.10
CA GLU A 41 9.40 11.15 29.28
C GLU A 41 8.50 12.31 28.87
N ALA A 42 8.97 13.15 27.96
CA ALA A 42 8.24 14.33 27.50
C ALA A 42 6.89 13.95 26.89
N THR A 43 6.84 12.82 26.17
CA THR A 43 5.64 12.29 25.52
C THR A 43 4.89 11.26 26.35
N GLN A 44 5.37 10.92 27.56
CA GLN A 44 4.86 9.84 28.41
C GLN A 44 4.73 8.49 27.67
N GLY A 45 5.70 8.17 26.81
CA GLY A 45 5.83 6.86 26.16
C GLY A 45 5.07 6.68 24.84
N LEU A 46 4.89 7.73 24.03
CA LEU A 46 4.38 7.57 22.67
C LEU A 46 5.38 6.76 21.82
N ASP A 47 4.90 5.72 21.13
CA ASP A 47 5.71 4.92 20.20
C ASP A 47 5.78 5.52 18.79
N ASP A 48 6.59 4.91 17.91
CA ASP A 48 6.76 5.32 16.51
C ASP A 48 5.43 5.38 15.76
N GLY A 49 4.53 4.42 15.99
CA GLY A 49 3.23 4.35 15.33
C GLY A 49 2.34 5.52 15.70
N HIS A 50 2.27 5.86 16.99
CA HIS A 50 1.56 7.04 17.48
C HIS A 50 2.15 8.33 16.90
N LEU A 51 3.48 8.47 16.89
CA LEU A 51 4.16 9.68 16.43
C LEU A 51 4.04 9.88 14.90
N ARG A 52 4.12 8.80 14.10
CA ARG A 52 3.88 8.86 12.65
C ARG A 52 2.43 9.26 12.35
N HIS A 53 1.46 8.68 13.06
CA HIS A 53 0.06 9.06 12.92
C HIS A 53 -0.18 10.53 13.31
N LEU A 54 0.40 10.96 14.44
CA LEU A 54 0.35 12.34 14.91
C LEU A 54 0.91 13.30 13.85
N ALA A 55 2.10 13.04 13.30
CA ALA A 55 2.71 13.90 12.28
C ALA A 55 1.85 14.01 11.02
N GLN A 56 1.26 12.91 10.56
CA GLN A 56 0.35 12.91 9.41
C GLN A 56 -0.93 13.71 9.69
N ARG A 57 -1.56 13.48 10.85
CA ARG A 57 -2.80 14.15 11.25
C ARG A 57 -2.60 15.64 11.53
N LEU A 58 -1.48 16.00 12.14
CA LEU A 58 -1.09 17.38 12.39
C LEU A 58 -1.03 18.18 11.08
N SER A 59 -0.37 17.64 10.05
CA SER A 59 -0.32 18.26 8.72
C SER A 59 -1.71 18.47 8.14
N TYR A 60 -2.55 17.43 8.14
CA TYR A 60 -3.92 17.52 7.60
C TYR A 60 -4.78 18.56 8.34
N LEU A 61 -4.70 18.59 9.67
CA LEU A 61 -5.52 19.49 10.49
C LEU A 61 -5.06 20.95 10.36
N ARG A 62 -3.75 21.19 10.22
CA ARG A 62 -3.21 22.52 9.88
C ARG A 62 -3.74 23.00 8.52
N GLU A 63 -3.67 22.15 7.49
CA GLU A 63 -4.24 22.47 6.17
C GLU A 63 -5.74 22.75 6.21
N LEU A 64 -6.50 22.02 7.05
CA LEU A 64 -7.92 22.25 7.24
C LEU A 64 -8.18 23.62 7.88
N GLU A 65 -7.40 24.01 8.90
CA GLU A 65 -7.51 25.32 9.54
C GLU A 65 -7.14 26.46 8.58
N ASP A 66 -6.04 26.32 7.84
CA ASP A 66 -5.63 27.30 6.84
C ASP A 66 -6.72 27.50 5.80
N ARG A 67 -7.31 26.39 5.31
CA ARG A 67 -8.42 26.45 4.35
C ARG A 67 -9.68 27.09 4.95
N ARG A 68 -9.97 26.82 6.23
CA ARG A 68 -11.10 27.41 6.97
C ARG A 68 -10.96 28.93 7.03
N GLN A 69 -9.77 29.44 7.33
CA GLN A 69 -9.51 30.88 7.36
C GLN A 69 -9.70 31.54 5.99
N VAL A 70 -9.19 30.92 4.91
CA VAL A 70 -9.39 31.41 3.55
C VAL A 70 -10.87 31.51 3.19
N ILE A 71 -11.68 30.51 3.56
CA ILE A 71 -13.12 30.51 3.31
C ILE A 71 -13.84 31.61 4.10
N LEU A 72 -13.50 31.78 5.39
CA LEU A 72 -14.07 32.85 6.22
C LEU A 72 -13.80 34.23 5.63
N VAL A 73 -12.55 34.50 5.20
CA VAL A 73 -12.17 35.76 4.56
C VAL A 73 -12.94 35.96 3.25
N SER A 74 -13.04 34.93 2.41
CA SER A 74 -13.74 35.00 1.11
C SER A 74 -15.23 35.32 1.26
N ILE A 75 -15.91 34.72 2.25
CA ILE A 75 -17.34 34.97 2.50
C ILE A 75 -17.55 36.34 3.14
N LYS A 76 -16.64 36.75 4.05
CA LYS A 76 -16.67 38.08 4.67
C LYS A 76 -16.52 39.19 3.63
N GLN A 77 -15.65 39.04 2.64
CA GLN A 77 -15.48 39.98 1.53
C GLN A 77 -16.71 40.13 0.63
N GLN A 78 -17.65 39.18 0.67
CA GLN A 78 -18.90 39.24 -0.08
C GLN A 78 -20.07 39.82 0.74
N ASP A 79 -19.82 40.24 1.98
CA ASP A 79 -20.84 40.68 2.96
C ASP A 79 -21.96 39.63 3.17
N LYS A 80 -21.62 38.34 3.06
CA LYS A 80 -22.55 37.20 3.24
C LYS A 80 -22.26 36.36 4.49
N LEU A 81 -21.29 36.76 5.32
CA LEU A 81 -20.93 36.02 6.52
C LEU A 81 -21.92 36.33 7.66
N SER A 82 -22.94 35.48 7.82
CA SER A 82 -23.82 35.53 8.99
C SER A 82 -23.16 34.88 10.21
N SER A 83 -23.59 35.27 11.42
CA SER A 83 -23.11 34.67 12.68
C SER A 83 -23.39 33.16 12.76
N GLU A 84 -24.51 32.71 12.21
CA GLU A 84 -24.86 31.29 12.10
C GLU A 84 -23.92 30.53 11.17
N LEU A 85 -23.64 31.08 9.97
CA LEU A 85 -22.74 30.47 9.00
C LEU A 85 -21.30 30.44 9.52
N GLU A 86 -20.85 31.51 10.18
CA GLU A 86 -19.53 31.56 10.81
C GLU A 86 -19.38 30.46 11.86
N LYS A 87 -20.41 30.24 12.69
CA LYS A 87 -20.44 29.14 13.67
C LYS A 87 -20.36 27.78 13.00
N LEU A 88 -21.10 27.56 11.91
CA LEU A 88 -21.08 26.30 11.15
C LEU A 88 -19.71 26.03 10.52
N ILE A 89 -19.07 27.04 9.92
CA ILE A 89 -17.72 26.93 9.33
C ILE A 89 -16.69 26.61 10.41
N LYS A 90 -16.78 27.26 11.57
CA LYS A 90 -15.95 26.98 12.75
C LYS A 90 -16.15 25.57 13.31
N GLN A 91 -17.34 25.00 13.14
CA GLN A 91 -17.66 23.64 13.60
C GLN A 91 -17.41 22.56 12.54
N ALA A 92 -17.03 22.92 11.31
CA ALA A 92 -16.77 21.95 10.24
C ALA A 92 -15.58 21.04 10.61
N ASP A 93 -15.84 19.73 10.66
CA ASP A 93 -14.95 18.67 11.16
C ASP A 93 -14.02 18.09 10.07
N ASN A 94 -14.36 18.28 8.80
CA ASN A 94 -13.61 17.77 7.66
C ASN A 94 -13.61 18.73 6.46
N LYS A 95 -12.67 18.52 5.52
CA LYS A 95 -12.51 19.36 4.32
C LYS A 95 -13.77 19.35 3.44
N THR A 96 -14.47 18.23 3.35
CA THR A 96 -15.69 18.09 2.54
C THR A 96 -16.82 18.97 3.07
N ARG A 97 -17.13 18.90 4.38
CA ARG A 97 -18.17 19.73 5.01
C ARG A 97 -17.84 21.22 4.90
N LEU A 98 -16.55 21.55 5.03
CA LEU A 98 -16.08 22.91 4.88
C LEU A 98 -16.29 23.45 3.45
N GLU A 99 -15.97 22.65 2.42
CA GLU A 99 -16.25 23.02 1.03
C GLU A 99 -17.75 23.05 0.72
N ASP A 100 -18.56 22.12 1.27
CA ASP A 100 -20.02 22.10 1.10
C ASP A 100 -20.65 23.43 1.59
N LEU A 101 -20.21 23.95 2.74
CA LEU A 101 -20.66 25.25 3.28
C LEU A 101 -20.20 26.44 2.42
N TYR A 102 -19.09 26.27 1.69
CA TYR A 102 -18.52 27.30 0.82
C TYR A 102 -19.13 27.32 -0.58
N LEU A 103 -19.74 26.22 -1.06
CA LEU A 103 -20.28 26.08 -2.42
C LEU A 103 -21.15 27.25 -2.89
N PRO A 104 -22.09 27.81 -2.10
CA PRO A 104 -22.92 28.94 -2.54
C PRO A 104 -22.13 30.22 -2.82
N TYR A 105 -20.98 30.40 -2.14
CA TYR A 105 -20.17 31.62 -2.15
C TYR A 105 -18.93 31.50 -3.04
N LYS A 106 -18.64 30.30 -3.54
CA LYS A 106 -17.50 30.02 -4.41
C LYS A 106 -17.70 30.76 -5.74
N PRO A 107 -16.70 31.49 -6.26
CA PRO A 107 -16.80 32.15 -7.57
C PRO A 107 -17.12 31.15 -8.69
N LYS A 108 -18.17 31.40 -9.48
CA LYS A 108 -18.66 30.49 -10.53
C LYS A 108 -18.47 31.05 -11.93
N ARG A 109 -18.25 30.14 -12.89
CA ARG A 109 -18.42 30.39 -14.33
C ARG A 109 -19.88 30.77 -14.63
N ARG A 110 -20.16 31.42 -15.77
CA ARG A 110 -21.54 31.71 -16.22
C ARG A 110 -22.30 30.41 -16.47
N THR A 111 -23.13 29.99 -15.49
CA THR A 111 -24.02 28.83 -15.59
C THR A 111 -25.36 29.23 -16.19
N LYS A 112 -26.16 28.25 -16.65
CA LYS A 112 -27.54 28.50 -17.10
C LYS A 112 -28.39 29.14 -16.00
N GLY A 113 -28.23 28.72 -14.74
CA GLY A 113 -28.93 29.33 -13.61
C GLY A 113 -28.51 30.79 -13.38
N LYS A 114 -27.22 31.10 -13.47
CA LYS A 114 -26.73 32.49 -13.36
C LYS A 114 -27.22 33.38 -14.49
N ILE A 115 -27.23 32.89 -15.73
CA ILE A 115 -27.79 33.61 -16.89
C ILE A 115 -29.28 33.90 -16.68
N ALA A 116 -30.06 32.92 -16.22
CA ALA A 116 -31.47 33.11 -15.90
C ALA A 116 -31.69 34.08 -14.74
N SER A 117 -30.82 34.05 -13.73
CA SER A 117 -30.86 35.00 -12.61
C SER A 117 -30.54 36.43 -13.07
N GLU A 118 -29.52 36.62 -13.92
CA GLU A 118 -29.15 37.91 -14.55
C GLU A 118 -30.28 38.44 -15.45
N ALA A 119 -31.03 37.54 -16.09
CA ALA A 119 -32.20 37.88 -16.92
C ALA A 119 -33.47 38.24 -16.11
N GLY A 120 -33.41 38.23 -14.78
CA GLY A 120 -34.53 38.61 -13.91
C GLY A 120 -35.56 37.49 -13.65
N ILE A 121 -35.22 36.22 -13.90
CA ILE A 121 -36.14 35.06 -13.72
C ILE A 121 -36.14 34.54 -12.27
N ALA A 122 -35.19 34.96 -11.43
CA ALA A 122 -35.11 34.52 -10.02
C ALA A 122 -36.40 34.74 -9.19
N PRO A 123 -37.15 35.85 -9.35
CA PRO A 123 -38.45 36.04 -8.68
C PRO A 123 -39.49 34.99 -9.07
N LEU A 124 -39.54 34.57 -10.35
CA LEU A 124 -40.44 33.50 -10.81
C LEU A 124 -40.12 32.17 -10.13
N ALA A 125 -38.84 31.79 -10.09
CA ALA A 125 -38.39 30.58 -9.42
C ALA A 125 -38.81 30.55 -7.93
N ASN A 126 -38.67 31.68 -7.23
CA ASN A 126 -39.10 31.83 -5.83
C ASN A 126 -40.62 31.72 -5.66
N LYS A 127 -41.40 32.35 -6.54
CA LYS A 127 -42.88 32.27 -6.51
C LYS A 127 -43.36 30.84 -6.65
N LEU A 128 -42.86 30.11 -7.66
CA LEU A 128 -43.26 28.72 -7.93
C LEU A 128 -42.80 27.75 -6.83
N PHE A 129 -41.66 28.02 -6.19
CA PHE A 129 -41.18 27.22 -5.06
C PHE A 129 -42.03 27.42 -3.80
N ASN A 130 -42.44 28.66 -3.50
CA ASN A 130 -43.20 28.99 -2.29
C ASN A 130 -44.69 28.69 -2.39
N ASN A 131 -45.29 28.75 -3.59
CA ASN A 131 -46.71 28.48 -3.80
C ASN A 131 -46.95 27.49 -4.95
N TRP A 132 -47.27 26.25 -4.58
CA TRP A 132 -47.43 25.14 -5.54
C TRP A 132 -48.77 25.17 -6.30
N GLN A 133 -49.72 26.01 -5.89
CA GLN A 133 -51.03 26.13 -6.55
C GLN A 133 -50.98 27.00 -7.81
N LEU A 134 -49.90 27.78 -7.99
CA LEU A 134 -49.72 28.64 -9.15
C LEU A 134 -49.49 27.81 -10.42
N CYS A 135 -50.05 28.28 -11.54
CA CYS A 135 -49.84 27.69 -12.86
C CYS A 135 -48.51 28.22 -13.44
N PRO A 136 -47.47 27.37 -13.58
CA PRO A 136 -46.15 27.80 -14.02
C PRO A 136 -46.17 28.54 -15.37
N GLU A 137 -46.98 28.06 -16.31
CA GLU A 137 -47.08 28.60 -17.67
C GLU A 137 -47.58 30.05 -17.67
N LYS A 138 -48.61 30.35 -16.87
CA LYS A 138 -49.19 31.71 -16.76
C LYS A 138 -48.23 32.68 -16.07
N GLU A 139 -47.60 32.26 -14.99
CA GLU A 139 -46.65 33.12 -14.26
C GLU A 139 -45.39 33.40 -15.08
N ALA A 140 -44.99 32.49 -15.97
CA ALA A 140 -43.81 32.63 -16.80
C ALA A 140 -43.97 33.64 -17.96
N GLU A 141 -45.20 33.93 -18.41
CA GLU A 141 -45.47 34.91 -19.48
C GLU A 141 -44.91 36.30 -19.15
N ALA A 142 -44.97 36.70 -17.87
CA ALA A 142 -44.48 37.99 -17.39
C ALA A 142 -42.94 38.14 -17.42
N PHE A 143 -42.20 37.05 -17.65
CA PHE A 143 -40.74 37.00 -17.60
C PHE A 143 -40.10 36.69 -18.97
N ILE A 144 -40.86 36.76 -20.06
CA ILE A 144 -40.32 36.59 -21.42
C ILE A 144 -39.43 37.78 -21.76
N ASN A 145 -38.18 37.49 -22.15
CA ASN A 145 -37.18 38.49 -22.49
C ASN A 145 -36.35 38.01 -23.69
N GLN A 146 -36.72 38.47 -24.89
CA GLN A 146 -36.03 38.12 -26.13
C GLN A 146 -34.57 38.60 -26.16
N ALA A 147 -34.27 39.77 -25.59
CA ALA A 147 -32.93 40.33 -25.55
C ALA A 147 -31.97 39.51 -24.66
N ALA A 148 -32.50 38.84 -23.63
CA ALA A 148 -31.75 37.96 -22.74
C ALA A 148 -31.74 36.48 -23.16
N GLY A 149 -32.33 36.14 -24.33
CA GLY A 149 -32.35 34.77 -24.87
C GLY A 149 -33.51 33.89 -24.39
N PHE A 150 -34.50 34.45 -23.69
CA PHE A 150 -35.68 33.75 -23.18
C PHE A 150 -36.91 34.15 -24.01
N THR A 151 -37.11 33.47 -25.15
CA THR A 151 -38.05 33.87 -26.21
C THR A 151 -39.45 33.29 -26.06
N ASP A 152 -39.62 32.26 -25.22
CA ASP A 152 -40.87 31.54 -25.02
C ASP A 152 -41.05 31.10 -23.55
N VAL A 153 -42.29 30.77 -23.18
CA VAL A 153 -42.63 30.29 -21.82
C VAL A 153 -41.78 29.08 -21.42
N LYS A 154 -41.45 28.20 -22.37
CA LYS A 154 -40.65 27.01 -22.13
C LYS A 154 -39.21 27.34 -21.72
N SER A 155 -38.53 28.26 -22.42
CA SER A 155 -37.18 28.69 -22.06
C SER A 155 -37.14 29.42 -20.72
N VAL A 156 -38.16 30.22 -20.40
CA VAL A 156 -38.31 30.87 -19.09
C VAL A 156 -38.44 29.84 -17.97
N LEU A 157 -39.30 28.83 -18.14
CA LEU A 157 -39.47 27.74 -17.18
C LEU A 157 -38.21 26.85 -17.08
N GLU A 158 -37.50 26.61 -18.18
CA GLU A 158 -36.19 25.93 -18.14
C GLU A 158 -35.18 26.74 -17.31
N GLY A 159 -35.10 28.05 -17.53
CA GLY A 159 -34.27 28.97 -16.74
C GLY A 159 -34.61 28.94 -15.26
N ALA A 160 -35.90 29.04 -14.91
CA ALA A 160 -36.38 28.92 -13.53
C ALA A 160 -36.03 27.56 -12.91
N SER A 161 -36.11 26.48 -13.69
CA SER A 161 -35.74 25.13 -13.26
C SER A 161 -34.25 25.02 -12.93
N TYR A 162 -33.38 25.63 -13.73
CA TYR A 162 -31.94 25.68 -13.47
C TYR A 162 -31.59 26.51 -12.23
N ILE A 163 -32.30 27.61 -11.97
CA ILE A 163 -32.11 28.41 -10.75
C ILE A 163 -32.42 27.56 -9.51
N LEU A 164 -33.56 26.85 -9.49
CA LEU A 164 -33.91 25.98 -8.37
C LEU A 164 -32.97 24.77 -8.26
N ALA A 165 -32.60 24.16 -9.39
CA ALA A 165 -31.67 23.03 -9.38
C ALA A 165 -30.28 23.41 -8.85
N GLU A 166 -29.76 24.58 -9.20
CA GLU A 166 -28.49 25.09 -8.64
C GLU A 166 -28.62 25.35 -7.14
N ARG A 167 -29.68 26.03 -6.71
CA ARG A 167 -29.96 26.26 -5.28
C ARG A 167 -30.02 24.96 -4.49
N PHE A 168 -30.74 23.95 -5.00
CA PHE A 168 -30.87 22.67 -4.33
C PHE A 168 -29.53 21.92 -4.29
N SER A 169 -28.76 21.96 -5.38
CA SER A 169 -27.48 21.25 -5.46
C SER A 169 -26.38 21.80 -4.55
N GLU A 170 -26.57 23.00 -4.01
CA GLU A 170 -25.60 23.71 -3.17
C GLU A 170 -25.99 23.74 -1.70
N ASP A 171 -27.13 23.13 -1.33
CA ASP A 171 -27.52 23.02 0.07
C ASP A 171 -26.62 22.01 0.79
N ALA A 172 -25.79 22.52 1.71
CA ALA A 172 -24.82 21.72 2.45
C ALA A 172 -25.49 20.61 3.30
N ASN A 173 -26.69 20.84 3.83
CA ASN A 173 -27.38 19.88 4.68
C ASN A 173 -28.01 18.75 3.87
N LEU A 174 -28.52 19.05 2.67
CA LEU A 174 -28.98 18.08 1.70
C LEU A 174 -27.83 17.20 1.22
N LEU A 175 -26.70 17.81 0.82
CA LEU A 175 -25.50 17.06 0.43
C LEU A 175 -25.07 16.08 1.53
N ALA A 176 -25.04 16.53 2.79
CA ALA A 176 -24.72 15.67 3.92
C ALA A 176 -25.77 14.55 4.16
N LYS A 177 -27.06 14.79 3.93
CA LYS A 177 -28.11 13.75 4.01
C LYS A 177 -27.94 12.72 2.88
N LEU A 178 -27.80 13.18 1.64
CA LEU A 178 -27.62 12.32 0.47
C LEU A 178 -26.35 11.49 0.56
N ARG A 179 -25.23 12.07 1.00
CA ARG A 179 -23.97 11.34 1.19
C ARG A 179 -24.12 10.21 2.20
N ARG A 180 -24.75 10.47 3.36
CA ARG A 180 -25.06 9.44 4.37
C ARG A 180 -25.98 8.36 3.83
N HIS A 181 -26.98 8.75 3.05
CA HIS A 181 -27.91 7.83 2.40
C HIS A 181 -27.20 6.90 1.42
N LEU A 182 -26.44 7.46 0.48
CA LEU A 182 -25.68 6.71 -0.53
C LEU A 182 -24.69 5.74 0.12
N LEU A 183 -23.95 6.17 1.14
CA LEU A 183 -23.05 5.27 1.87
C LEU A 183 -23.81 4.13 2.57
N LYS A 184 -25.06 4.33 2.98
CA LYS A 184 -25.84 3.30 3.68
C LYS A 184 -26.40 2.23 2.73
N GLN A 185 -26.78 2.59 1.51
CA GLN A 185 -27.56 1.69 0.65
C GLN A 185 -27.06 1.54 -0.79
N ALA A 186 -26.31 2.49 -1.32
CA ALA A 186 -25.94 2.47 -2.73
C ALA A 186 -24.93 1.36 -3.03
N HIS A 187 -24.94 0.88 -4.27
CA HIS A 187 -24.04 -0.13 -4.77
C HIS A 187 -23.04 0.49 -5.76
N LEU A 188 -21.76 0.11 -5.62
CA LEU A 188 -20.78 0.30 -6.67
C LEU A 188 -21.00 -0.79 -7.72
N VAL A 189 -21.24 -0.36 -8.96
CA VAL A 189 -21.50 -1.26 -10.09
C VAL A 189 -20.37 -1.14 -11.10
N SER A 190 -19.80 -2.29 -11.47
CA SER A 190 -18.81 -2.43 -12.53
C SER A 190 -19.39 -3.21 -13.70
N LYS A 191 -19.26 -2.65 -14.90
CA LYS A 191 -19.70 -3.28 -16.16
C LYS A 191 -18.56 -3.27 -17.18
N VAL A 192 -18.45 -4.34 -17.95
CA VAL A 192 -17.51 -4.38 -19.09
C VAL A 192 -17.95 -3.40 -20.19
N VAL A 193 -16.98 -2.72 -20.79
CA VAL A 193 -17.21 -1.92 -21.99
C VAL A 193 -17.47 -2.86 -23.16
N LYS A 194 -18.56 -2.64 -23.91
CA LYS A 194 -18.98 -3.49 -25.03
C LYS A 194 -17.82 -3.69 -26.01
N GLY A 195 -17.47 -4.95 -26.31
CA GLY A 195 -16.43 -5.32 -27.27
C GLY A 195 -15.02 -5.49 -26.70
N GLN A 196 -14.84 -5.28 -25.39
CA GLN A 196 -13.55 -5.42 -24.69
C GLN A 196 -13.43 -6.71 -23.86
N GLU A 197 -14.35 -7.67 -24.01
CA GLU A 197 -14.45 -8.85 -23.15
C GLU A 197 -13.24 -9.79 -23.28
N LYS A 198 -12.65 -9.90 -24.48
CA LYS A 198 -11.46 -10.73 -24.73
C LYS A 198 -10.18 -10.08 -24.19
N SER A 199 -9.99 -8.79 -24.47
CA SER A 199 -8.81 -8.02 -24.05
C SER A 199 -8.78 -7.83 -22.53
N GLY A 200 -9.95 -7.63 -21.91
CA GLY A 200 -10.11 -7.43 -20.47
C GLY A 200 -10.20 -8.71 -19.63
N THR A 201 -9.81 -9.88 -20.13
CA THR A 201 -9.98 -11.19 -19.44
C THR A 201 -9.43 -11.19 -18.00
N LYS A 202 -8.39 -10.40 -17.72
CA LYS A 202 -7.82 -10.20 -16.37
C LYS A 202 -8.85 -9.67 -15.35
N PHE A 203 -9.81 -8.87 -15.81
CA PHE A 203 -10.86 -8.24 -15.00
C PHE A 203 -12.22 -8.95 -15.11
N ARG A 204 -12.25 -10.21 -15.57
CA ARG A 204 -13.50 -10.97 -15.79
C ARG A 204 -14.39 -11.03 -14.54
N ASP A 205 -13.78 -11.08 -13.36
CA ASP A 205 -14.49 -11.12 -12.08
C ASP A 205 -15.29 -9.81 -11.82
N TYR A 206 -15.00 -8.73 -12.57
CA TYR A 206 -15.63 -7.41 -12.47
C TYR A 206 -16.47 -7.02 -13.70
N PHE A 207 -16.72 -7.92 -14.64
CA PHE A 207 -17.50 -7.61 -15.86
C PHE A 207 -18.98 -7.33 -15.61
N ALA A 208 -19.55 -7.94 -14.58
CA ALA A 208 -20.92 -7.73 -14.13
C ALA A 208 -20.94 -7.86 -12.60
N HIS A 209 -20.32 -6.90 -11.93
CA HIS A 209 -20.14 -6.91 -10.48
C HIS A 209 -20.93 -5.77 -9.82
N SER A 210 -21.57 -6.07 -8.70
CA SER A 210 -22.29 -5.10 -7.89
C SER A 210 -22.06 -5.44 -6.42
N GLU A 211 -21.59 -4.47 -5.66
CA GLU A 211 -21.42 -4.61 -4.21
C GLU A 211 -21.73 -3.30 -3.49
N LYS A 212 -22.09 -3.42 -2.21
CA LYS A 212 -22.46 -2.27 -1.39
C LYS A 212 -21.28 -1.31 -1.21
N LEU A 213 -21.50 -0.03 -1.49
CA LEU A 213 -20.47 1.01 -1.56
C LEU A 213 -19.61 1.10 -0.29
N LYS A 214 -20.25 1.03 0.89
CA LYS A 214 -19.55 1.13 2.19
C LYS A 214 -18.62 -0.06 2.49
N SER A 215 -18.85 -1.22 1.88
CA SER A 215 -18.10 -2.45 2.20
C SER A 215 -17.13 -2.87 1.10
N VAL A 216 -16.87 -2.01 0.11
CA VAL A 216 -15.92 -2.30 -0.97
C VAL A 216 -14.51 -2.39 -0.39
N PRO A 217 -13.82 -3.54 -0.49
CA PRO A 217 -12.44 -3.68 -0.02
C PRO A 217 -11.46 -2.94 -0.94
N SER A 218 -10.36 -2.45 -0.35
CA SER A 218 -9.30 -1.71 -1.05
C SER A 218 -8.82 -2.41 -2.34
N HIS A 219 -8.46 -3.69 -2.27
CA HIS A 219 -7.93 -4.43 -3.43
C HIS A 219 -8.93 -4.55 -4.60
N ARG A 220 -10.23 -4.72 -4.32
CA ARG A 220 -11.27 -4.75 -5.36
C ARG A 220 -11.48 -3.38 -5.96
N MET A 221 -11.48 -2.33 -5.14
CA MET A 221 -11.59 -0.96 -5.62
C MET A 221 -10.43 -0.62 -6.56
N LEU A 222 -9.19 -0.91 -6.18
CA LEU A 222 -8.00 -0.66 -7.02
C LEU A 222 -8.04 -1.47 -8.31
N ALA A 223 -8.43 -2.75 -8.26
CA ALA A 223 -8.58 -3.57 -9.46
C ALA A 223 -9.64 -3.01 -10.43
N MET A 224 -10.80 -2.58 -9.90
CA MET A 224 -11.87 -1.95 -10.68
C MET A 224 -11.43 -0.60 -11.28
N LEU A 225 -10.72 0.23 -10.51
CA LEU A 225 -10.17 1.50 -10.99
C LEU A 225 -9.12 1.30 -12.09
N ARG A 226 -8.25 0.30 -11.94
CA ARG A 226 -7.29 -0.07 -12.97
C ARG A 226 -7.98 -0.51 -14.25
N GLY A 227 -8.97 -1.41 -14.15
CA GLY A 227 -9.75 -1.83 -15.31
C GLY A 227 -10.49 -0.68 -15.99
N ARG A 228 -10.94 0.33 -15.22
CA ARG A 228 -11.50 1.58 -15.76
C ARG A 228 -10.46 2.43 -16.48
N ASN A 229 -9.27 2.62 -15.89
CA ASN A 229 -8.19 3.43 -16.46
C ASN A 229 -7.61 2.80 -17.74
N GLU A 230 -7.54 1.48 -17.80
CA GLU A 230 -7.15 0.72 -19.00
C GLU A 230 -8.28 0.66 -20.06
N GLY A 231 -9.49 1.15 -19.76
CA GLY A 231 -10.62 1.25 -20.70
C GLY A 231 -11.47 0.00 -20.84
N PHE A 232 -11.32 -0.99 -19.97
CA PHE A 232 -12.06 -2.26 -20.01
C PHE A 232 -13.36 -2.23 -19.19
N LEU A 233 -13.41 -1.43 -18.12
CA LEU A 233 -14.55 -1.36 -17.19
C LEU A 233 -15.16 0.05 -17.14
N GLN A 234 -16.45 0.11 -16.85
CA GLN A 234 -17.17 1.32 -16.48
C GLN A 234 -17.70 1.18 -15.05
N LEU A 235 -17.45 2.21 -14.23
CA LEU A 235 -17.91 2.28 -12.85
C LEU A 235 -19.03 3.31 -12.70
N SER A 236 -20.08 2.94 -11.97
CA SER A 236 -21.21 3.81 -11.62
C SER A 236 -21.70 3.50 -10.22
N ILE A 237 -22.37 4.46 -9.57
CA ILE A 237 -23.09 4.21 -8.32
C ILE A 237 -24.56 4.03 -8.65
N ASP A 238 -25.11 2.88 -8.27
CA ASP A 238 -26.54 2.60 -8.31
C ASP A 238 -27.14 2.86 -6.93
N VAL A 239 -28.08 3.80 -6.85
CA VAL A 239 -28.65 4.25 -5.58
C VAL A 239 -29.65 3.25 -5.01
N ASP A 240 -30.43 2.62 -5.89
CA ASP A 240 -31.57 1.77 -5.56
C ASP A 240 -31.48 0.48 -6.41
N PRO A 241 -30.56 -0.44 -6.06
CA PRO A 241 -30.34 -1.65 -6.85
C PRO A 241 -31.62 -2.48 -6.92
N GLY A 242 -32.08 -2.75 -8.14
CA GLY A 242 -33.28 -3.56 -8.39
C GLY A 242 -34.62 -2.80 -8.35
N GLN A 243 -34.62 -1.46 -8.23
CA GLN A 243 -35.83 -0.66 -8.37
C GLN A 243 -36.23 -0.51 -9.86
N GLU A 244 -37.52 -0.65 -10.16
CA GLU A 244 -38.03 -0.46 -11.52
C GLU A 244 -37.95 0.99 -12.00
N SER A 245 -37.76 1.17 -13.30
CA SER A 245 -37.71 2.49 -13.94
C SER A 245 -39.10 3.12 -13.97
N GLY A 246 -39.33 4.19 -13.19
CA GLY A 246 -40.58 4.95 -13.22
C GLY A 246 -41.01 5.55 -11.86
N ILE A 247 -40.42 5.07 -10.76
CA ILE A 247 -40.63 5.62 -9.41
C ILE A 247 -39.50 6.61 -9.10
N PHE A 248 -39.76 7.63 -8.27
CA PHE A 248 -38.68 8.45 -7.71
C PHE A 248 -37.65 7.56 -7.02
N SER A 249 -36.38 7.77 -7.34
CA SER A 249 -35.29 7.19 -6.57
C SER A 249 -35.38 7.66 -5.12
N SER A 250 -34.85 6.87 -4.19
CA SER A 250 -34.80 7.26 -2.77
C SER A 250 -34.01 8.56 -2.55
N ALA A 251 -33.04 8.85 -3.41
CA ALA A 251 -32.33 10.14 -3.40
C ALA A 251 -33.24 11.30 -3.83
N GLU A 252 -34.08 11.13 -4.85
CA GLU A 252 -35.08 12.13 -5.24
C GLU A 252 -36.13 12.33 -4.14
N GLN A 253 -36.55 11.27 -3.45
CA GLN A 253 -37.44 11.35 -2.29
C GLN A 253 -36.83 12.17 -1.15
N LEU A 254 -35.52 11.99 -0.87
CA LEU A 254 -34.83 12.82 0.13
C LEU A 254 -34.75 14.30 -0.25
N ILE A 255 -34.64 14.63 -1.54
CA ILE A 255 -34.70 16.03 -2.01
C ILE A 255 -36.10 16.60 -1.73
N ILE A 256 -37.14 15.85 -2.05
CA ILE A 256 -38.55 16.21 -1.81
C ILE A 256 -38.80 16.47 -0.32
N GLU A 257 -38.36 15.56 0.54
CA GLU A 257 -38.51 15.68 2.00
C GLU A 257 -37.72 16.86 2.56
N HIS A 258 -36.48 17.05 2.10
CA HIS A 258 -35.60 18.12 2.60
C HIS A 258 -36.22 19.50 2.35
N PHE A 259 -36.74 19.74 1.15
CA PHE A 259 -37.39 21.01 0.81
C PHE A 259 -38.90 21.04 1.13
N THR A 260 -39.41 20.00 1.80
CA THR A 260 -40.81 19.89 2.21
C THR A 260 -41.78 20.10 1.03
N LEU A 261 -41.46 19.52 -0.13
CA LEU A 261 -42.28 19.63 -1.35
C LEU A 261 -43.50 18.70 -1.24
N ARG A 262 -44.46 19.02 -0.37
CA ARG A 262 -45.59 18.14 -0.03
C ARG A 262 -46.48 17.81 -1.23
N CYS A 263 -46.48 18.66 -2.27
CA CYS A 263 -47.13 18.38 -3.55
C CYS A 263 -46.55 17.17 -4.30
N LEU A 264 -45.38 16.68 -3.88
CA LEU A 264 -44.69 15.50 -4.39
C LEU A 264 -44.58 14.37 -3.33
N SER A 265 -44.94 14.65 -2.06
CA SER A 265 -44.88 13.68 -0.96
C SER A 265 -46.15 12.83 -0.93
N GLY A 266 -46.10 11.66 -1.57
CA GLY A 266 -47.19 10.69 -1.58
C GLY A 266 -47.31 10.00 -2.93
N GLY A 267 -46.73 8.82 -3.05
CA GLY A 267 -47.04 7.93 -4.17
C GLY A 267 -48.53 7.63 -4.13
N SER A 268 -49.28 8.14 -5.11
CA SER A 268 -50.66 7.76 -5.39
C SER A 268 -51.55 7.56 -4.15
N LEU A 269 -51.72 8.59 -3.31
CA LEU A 269 -52.78 8.61 -2.31
C LEU A 269 -53.95 9.47 -2.81
N SER A 270 -55.00 8.74 -3.14
CA SER A 270 -56.34 9.17 -3.53
C SER A 270 -56.82 10.49 -2.92
N GLY A 271 -57.22 11.44 -3.78
CA GLY A 271 -58.19 12.48 -3.45
C GLY A 271 -57.67 13.92 -3.36
N ALA A 272 -56.37 14.18 -3.35
CA ALA A 272 -55.84 15.55 -3.37
C ALA A 272 -55.72 16.08 -4.81
N THR A 273 -56.29 17.25 -5.08
CA THR A 273 -56.19 17.94 -6.38
C THR A 273 -54.71 18.14 -6.74
N LYS A 274 -54.26 17.58 -7.87
CA LYS A 274 -52.89 17.75 -8.38
C LYS A 274 -52.60 19.25 -8.50
N ALA A 275 -51.65 19.75 -7.73
CA ALA A 275 -51.28 21.16 -7.75
C ALA A 275 -50.69 21.54 -9.12
N ALA A 276 -50.95 22.75 -9.61
CA ALA A 276 -50.57 23.14 -10.96
C ALA A 276 -49.04 23.15 -11.19
N ALA A 277 -48.25 23.41 -10.15
CA ALA A 277 -46.78 23.39 -10.24
C ALA A 277 -46.14 21.99 -10.07
N THR A 278 -46.92 20.93 -9.81
CA THR A 278 -46.40 19.58 -9.51
C THR A 278 -45.49 19.03 -10.62
N ASP A 279 -45.88 19.18 -11.89
CA ASP A 279 -45.08 18.65 -13.01
C ASP A 279 -43.79 19.44 -13.22
N PHE A 280 -43.82 20.75 -12.98
CA PHE A 280 -42.64 21.60 -13.00
C PHE A 280 -41.65 21.21 -11.90
N LEU A 281 -42.13 21.10 -10.65
CA LEU A 281 -41.27 20.74 -9.51
C LEU A 281 -40.73 19.31 -9.61
N THR A 282 -41.50 18.37 -10.18
CA THR A 282 -41.02 17.02 -10.50
C THR A 282 -39.81 17.07 -11.44
N LYS A 283 -39.90 17.86 -12.52
CA LYS A 283 -38.77 18.07 -13.45
C LYS A 283 -37.58 18.73 -12.77
N VAL A 284 -37.80 19.70 -11.88
CA VAL A 284 -36.74 20.34 -11.10
C VAL A 284 -36.01 19.32 -10.24
N VAL A 285 -36.72 18.48 -9.48
CA VAL A 285 -36.12 17.44 -8.62
C VAL A 285 -35.32 16.45 -9.46
N GLN A 286 -35.88 15.93 -10.56
CA GLN A 286 -35.20 15.00 -11.46
C GLN A 286 -33.96 15.62 -12.11
N LEU A 287 -34.05 16.88 -12.54
CA LEU A 287 -32.92 17.64 -13.09
C LEU A 287 -31.82 17.82 -12.05
N THR A 288 -32.20 18.21 -10.83
CA THR A 288 -31.26 18.41 -9.71
C THR A 288 -30.53 17.12 -9.39
N TRP A 289 -31.24 15.99 -9.30
CA TRP A 289 -30.64 14.71 -9.03
C TRP A 289 -29.76 14.22 -10.19
N LYS A 290 -30.34 14.00 -11.38
CA LYS A 290 -29.68 13.32 -12.50
C LYS A 290 -28.56 14.14 -13.12
N ALA A 291 -28.74 15.46 -13.26
CA ALA A 291 -27.79 16.31 -13.98
C ALA A 291 -26.73 16.97 -13.08
N LYS A 292 -26.95 17.04 -11.76
CA LYS A 292 -26.04 17.72 -10.82
C LYS A 292 -25.59 16.81 -9.69
N LEU A 293 -26.50 16.48 -8.76
CA LEU A 293 -26.16 15.81 -7.50
C LEU A 293 -25.61 14.40 -7.72
N SER A 294 -26.24 13.58 -8.57
CA SER A 294 -25.80 12.21 -8.86
C SER A 294 -24.38 12.17 -9.41
N ILE A 295 -24.05 13.05 -10.37
CA ILE A 295 -22.71 13.11 -10.99
C ILE A 295 -21.68 13.60 -9.97
N SER A 296 -21.98 14.68 -9.25
CA SER A 296 -21.07 15.26 -8.25
C SER A 296 -20.78 14.27 -7.12
N LEU A 297 -21.83 13.71 -6.51
CA LEU A 297 -21.70 12.75 -5.41
C LEU A 297 -21.06 11.45 -5.88
N THR A 298 -21.31 10.99 -7.11
CA THR A 298 -20.63 9.80 -7.65
C THR A 298 -19.13 10.03 -7.76
N ASN A 299 -18.71 11.14 -8.37
CA ASN A 299 -17.29 11.46 -8.50
C ASN A 299 -16.63 11.60 -7.13
N GLU A 300 -17.28 12.28 -6.20
CA GLU A 300 -16.78 12.48 -4.85
C GLU A 300 -16.66 11.17 -4.07
N LEU A 301 -17.71 10.33 -4.06
CA LEU A 301 -17.71 9.06 -3.33
C LEU A 301 -16.71 8.06 -3.92
N ILE A 302 -16.57 8.01 -5.26
CA ILE A 302 -15.53 7.21 -5.91
C ILE A 302 -14.14 7.72 -5.54
N THR A 303 -13.94 9.04 -5.50
CA THR A 303 -12.65 9.64 -5.11
C THR A 303 -12.33 9.34 -3.65
N SER A 304 -13.30 9.50 -2.74
CA SER A 304 -13.12 9.17 -1.33
C SER A 304 -12.82 7.68 -1.12
N LEU A 305 -13.54 6.79 -1.82
CA LEU A 305 -13.29 5.36 -1.75
C LEU A 305 -11.92 4.99 -2.35
N ARG A 306 -11.48 5.69 -3.40
CA ARG A 306 -10.12 5.58 -3.95
C ARG A 306 -9.08 5.97 -2.91
N GLU A 307 -9.19 7.14 -2.29
CA GLU A 307 -8.24 7.63 -1.27
C GLU A 307 -8.14 6.68 -0.07
N GLN A 308 -9.28 6.12 0.38
CA GLN A 308 -9.31 5.10 1.42
C GLN A 308 -8.62 3.81 0.97
N ALA A 309 -8.90 3.35 -0.26
CA ALA A 309 -8.29 2.16 -0.82
C ALA A 309 -6.77 2.31 -0.98
N GLU A 310 -6.32 3.46 -1.49
CA GLU A 310 -4.90 3.79 -1.63
C GLU A 310 -4.21 3.86 -0.27
N THR A 311 -4.80 4.53 0.73
CA THR A 311 -4.22 4.61 2.08
C THR A 311 -4.08 3.23 2.71
N GLN A 312 -5.08 2.37 2.56
CA GLN A 312 -5.01 0.99 3.06
C GLN A 312 -3.96 0.15 2.32
N ALA A 313 -3.84 0.30 0.99
CA ALA A 313 -2.85 -0.42 0.20
C ALA A 313 -1.42 0.06 0.52
N ILE A 314 -1.21 1.37 0.64
CA ILE A 314 0.07 1.96 1.04
C ILE A 314 0.49 1.47 2.43
N LYS A 315 -0.45 1.32 3.37
CA LYS A 315 -0.16 0.71 4.68
C LYS A 315 0.31 -0.75 4.56
N VAL A 316 -0.23 -1.52 3.61
CA VAL A 316 0.24 -2.88 3.32
C VAL A 316 1.64 -2.84 2.70
N PHE A 317 1.89 -1.92 1.78
CA PHE A 317 3.21 -1.76 1.15
C PHE A 317 4.29 -1.33 2.15
N SER A 318 3.97 -0.41 3.07
CA SER A 318 4.88 0.05 4.13
C SER A 318 5.29 -1.10 5.03
N ASN A 319 4.30 -1.89 5.43
CA ASN A 319 4.44 -3.10 6.20
C ASN A 319 5.35 -4.16 5.53
N ASN A 320 5.10 -4.45 4.25
CA ASN A 320 5.93 -5.38 3.47
C ASN A 320 7.36 -4.85 3.32
N LEU A 321 7.54 -3.54 3.11
CA LEU A 321 8.85 -2.94 3.04
C LEU A 321 9.61 -3.10 4.36
N THR A 322 8.94 -2.89 5.51
CA THR A 322 9.53 -3.13 6.84
C THR A 322 10.03 -4.57 6.94
N ASP A 323 9.23 -5.55 6.56
CA ASP A 323 9.61 -6.97 6.65
C ASP A 323 10.84 -7.28 5.78
N VAL A 324 10.92 -6.70 4.58
CA VAL A 324 12.04 -6.88 3.66
C VAL A 324 13.32 -6.19 4.17
N LEU A 325 13.22 -4.97 4.71
CA LEU A 325 14.36 -4.22 5.24
C LEU A 325 14.88 -4.82 6.55
N MET A 326 13.99 -5.36 7.38
CA MET A 326 14.30 -5.97 8.66
C MET A 326 14.57 -7.48 8.57
N ALA A 327 14.74 -7.99 7.34
CA ALA A 327 15.16 -9.37 7.12
C ALA A 327 16.53 -9.64 7.74
N ALA A 328 16.74 -10.89 8.17
CA ALA A 328 17.98 -11.30 8.84
C ALA A 328 19.19 -11.10 7.92
N PRO A 329 20.22 -10.36 8.35
CA PRO A 329 21.48 -10.29 7.61
C PRO A 329 22.24 -11.62 7.72
N ALA A 330 22.86 -12.09 6.64
CA ALA A 330 23.76 -13.24 6.71
C ALA A 330 25.11 -12.90 7.36
N GLY A 331 25.44 -11.60 7.43
CA GLY A 331 26.65 -11.07 8.07
C GLY A 331 27.83 -10.93 7.12
N SER A 332 28.98 -10.58 7.69
CA SER A 332 30.23 -10.20 7.01
C SER A 332 31.00 -11.40 6.43
N LEU A 333 30.32 -12.27 5.67
CA LEU A 333 30.91 -13.46 5.04
C LEU A 333 31.21 -13.21 3.55
N VAL A 334 32.25 -13.86 3.02
CA VAL A 334 32.59 -13.74 1.60
C VAL A 334 31.47 -14.35 0.75
N THR A 335 30.88 -13.54 -0.13
CA THR A 335 29.65 -13.87 -0.83
C THR A 335 29.81 -13.79 -2.34
N LEU A 336 29.39 -14.84 -3.05
CA LEU A 336 29.21 -14.82 -4.50
C LEU A 336 27.75 -14.50 -4.83
N GLY A 337 27.52 -13.39 -5.53
CA GLY A 337 26.24 -13.07 -6.15
C GLY A 337 26.16 -13.62 -7.57
N LEU A 338 25.10 -14.36 -7.85
CA LEU A 338 24.76 -14.88 -9.16
C LEU A 338 23.42 -14.26 -9.59
N ASP A 339 23.49 -13.36 -10.57
CA ASP A 339 22.34 -12.81 -11.27
C ASP A 339 21.98 -13.69 -12.48
N PRO A 340 20.92 -14.51 -12.39
CA PRO A 340 20.62 -15.50 -13.40
C PRO A 340 20.29 -14.90 -14.76
N GLY A 341 20.51 -15.67 -15.82
CA GLY A 341 20.09 -15.28 -17.15
C GLY A 341 20.22 -16.42 -18.14
N LEU A 342 19.28 -16.47 -19.09
CA LEU A 342 19.30 -17.45 -20.18
C LEU A 342 20.21 -16.95 -21.31
N ARG A 343 19.63 -16.19 -22.25
CA ARG A 343 20.33 -15.70 -23.46
C ARG A 343 21.56 -14.84 -23.17
N THR A 344 21.50 -14.01 -22.12
CA THR A 344 22.59 -13.09 -21.73
C THR A 344 23.58 -13.72 -20.76
N GLY A 345 23.40 -14.99 -20.39
CA GLY A 345 24.22 -15.68 -19.39
C GLY A 345 23.92 -15.23 -17.95
N CYS A 346 24.50 -15.95 -17.00
CA CYS A 346 24.46 -15.60 -15.58
C CYS A 346 25.67 -14.72 -15.25
N LYS A 347 25.39 -13.59 -14.60
CA LYS A 347 26.42 -12.63 -14.18
C LYS A 347 26.85 -12.97 -12.76
N ILE A 348 28.15 -12.96 -12.51
CA ILE A 348 28.76 -13.34 -11.25
C ILE A 348 29.51 -12.14 -10.70
N ALA A 349 29.34 -11.89 -9.40
CA ALA A 349 30.16 -10.96 -8.62
C ALA A 349 30.57 -11.62 -7.30
N VAL A 350 31.83 -11.47 -6.90
CA VAL A 350 32.30 -11.91 -5.57
C VAL A 350 32.61 -10.68 -4.74
N VAL A 351 32.04 -10.61 -3.54
CA VAL A 351 32.31 -9.57 -2.56
C VAL A 351 32.94 -10.16 -1.31
N ASP A 352 33.88 -9.45 -0.69
CA ASP A 352 34.45 -9.86 0.60
C ASP A 352 33.47 -9.58 1.76
N GLY A 353 33.87 -9.91 2.99
CA GLY A 353 33.06 -9.67 4.18
C GLY A 353 32.73 -8.20 4.47
N THR A 354 33.41 -7.25 3.82
CA THR A 354 33.09 -5.81 3.90
C THR A 354 32.13 -5.35 2.79
N GLY A 355 31.79 -6.24 1.85
CA GLY A 355 31.01 -5.93 0.67
C GLY A 355 31.84 -5.32 -0.48
N LYS A 356 33.17 -5.30 -0.38
CA LYS A 356 34.05 -4.83 -1.45
C LYS A 356 34.06 -5.84 -2.60
N LEU A 357 33.90 -5.37 -3.83
CA LEU A 357 33.96 -6.20 -5.02
C LEU A 357 35.39 -6.73 -5.25
N LEU A 358 35.52 -8.05 -5.37
CA LEU A 358 36.78 -8.76 -5.60
C LEU A 358 36.92 -9.29 -7.03
N HIS A 359 35.83 -9.79 -7.60
CA HIS A 359 35.84 -10.46 -8.90
C HIS A 359 34.49 -10.36 -9.59
N THR A 360 34.51 -10.40 -10.92
CA THR A 360 33.31 -10.52 -11.74
C THR A 360 33.53 -11.48 -12.90
N ALA A 361 32.47 -12.16 -13.33
CA ALA A 361 32.49 -13.03 -14.49
C ALA A 361 31.11 -13.11 -15.12
N THR A 362 31.03 -13.61 -16.36
CA THR A 362 29.77 -14.02 -16.99
C THR A 362 29.92 -15.44 -17.51
N ILE A 363 28.99 -16.30 -17.13
CA ILE A 363 28.93 -17.70 -17.54
C ILE A 363 27.67 -17.95 -18.37
N PHE A 364 27.68 -18.97 -19.21
CA PHE A 364 26.55 -19.31 -20.08
C PHE A 364 26.10 -20.76 -19.89
N PRO A 365 25.66 -21.14 -18.67
CA PRO A 365 25.26 -22.51 -18.36
C PRO A 365 23.99 -22.95 -19.10
N HIS A 366 23.12 -22.00 -19.44
CA HIS A 366 21.76 -22.26 -19.93
C HIS A 366 21.62 -22.03 -21.43
N ALA A 367 20.42 -22.30 -21.96
CA ALA A 367 20.10 -22.04 -23.37
C ALA A 367 20.26 -20.54 -23.70
N PRO A 368 20.80 -20.19 -24.88
CA PRO A 368 21.09 -21.07 -26.02
C PRO A 368 22.48 -21.73 -26.02
N GLN A 369 23.44 -21.30 -25.19
CA GLN A 369 24.82 -21.81 -25.27
C GLN A 369 25.02 -23.16 -24.57
N ASN A 370 24.28 -23.44 -23.49
CA ASN A 370 24.31 -24.70 -22.74
C ASN A 370 25.72 -25.13 -22.26
N HIS A 371 26.58 -24.19 -21.87
CA HIS A 371 27.94 -24.49 -21.39
C HIS A 371 27.95 -24.86 -19.89
N TRP A 372 27.23 -25.92 -19.51
CA TRP A 372 27.05 -26.36 -18.12
C TRP A 372 28.38 -26.68 -17.41
N ASP A 373 29.14 -27.66 -17.92
CA ASP A 373 30.39 -28.13 -17.29
C ASP A 373 31.45 -27.04 -17.18
N LYS A 374 31.56 -26.18 -18.21
CA LYS A 374 32.47 -25.03 -18.22
C LYS A 374 32.10 -24.05 -17.10
N SER A 375 30.80 -23.82 -16.90
CA SER A 375 30.29 -22.92 -15.87
C SER A 375 30.52 -23.47 -14.46
N ILE A 376 30.33 -24.78 -14.25
CA ILE A 376 30.68 -25.46 -12.98
C ILE A 376 32.16 -25.27 -12.66
N ARG A 377 33.06 -25.55 -13.62
CA ARG A 377 34.51 -25.40 -13.40
C ARG A 377 34.89 -23.97 -13.04
N THR A 378 34.31 -22.98 -13.72
CA THR A 378 34.52 -21.57 -13.40
C THR A 378 34.06 -21.24 -11.98
N LEU A 379 32.84 -21.66 -11.60
CA LEU A 379 32.30 -21.41 -10.26
C LEU A 379 33.15 -22.05 -9.17
N VAL A 380 33.57 -23.31 -9.35
CA VAL A 380 34.45 -24.01 -8.39
C VAL A 380 35.77 -23.26 -8.22
N ASN A 381 36.40 -22.84 -9.32
CA ASN A 381 37.67 -22.12 -9.27
C ASN A 381 37.54 -20.76 -8.55
N VAL A 382 36.50 -19.99 -8.87
CA VAL A 382 36.23 -18.70 -8.25
C VAL A 382 35.93 -18.87 -6.76
N CYS A 383 35.07 -19.82 -6.38
CA CYS A 383 34.74 -20.08 -4.98
C CYS A 383 35.98 -20.49 -4.17
N ARG A 384 36.87 -21.33 -4.72
CA ARG A 384 38.13 -21.71 -4.07
C ARG A 384 39.09 -20.54 -3.93
N GLN A 385 39.30 -19.79 -5.02
CA GLN A 385 40.26 -18.68 -5.06
C GLN A 385 39.94 -17.62 -4.02
N TYR A 386 38.65 -17.26 -3.88
CA TYR A 386 38.21 -16.20 -2.98
C TYR A 386 37.68 -16.70 -1.64
N LYS A 387 37.70 -18.02 -1.39
CA LYS A 387 37.19 -18.64 -0.16
C LYS A 387 35.73 -18.24 0.12
N VAL A 388 34.89 -18.35 -0.89
CA VAL A 388 33.47 -18.01 -0.80
C VAL A 388 32.78 -18.92 0.24
N GLU A 389 31.93 -18.33 1.07
CA GLU A 389 31.15 -19.04 2.09
C GLU A 389 29.66 -19.05 1.73
N LEU A 390 29.18 -17.96 1.14
CA LEU A 390 27.79 -17.79 0.74
C LEU A 390 27.63 -17.64 -0.78
N VAL A 391 26.57 -18.23 -1.33
CA VAL A 391 26.16 -18.02 -2.73
C VAL A 391 24.74 -17.46 -2.77
N ALA A 392 24.63 -16.17 -3.09
CA ALA A 392 23.37 -15.48 -3.30
C ALA A 392 22.91 -15.65 -4.76
N ILE A 393 21.72 -16.19 -4.97
CA ILE A 393 21.15 -16.44 -6.30
C ILE A 393 19.92 -15.56 -6.46
N GLY A 394 19.90 -14.69 -7.46
CA GLY A 394 18.71 -13.88 -7.77
C GLY A 394 17.50 -14.75 -8.09
N ASN A 395 16.30 -14.34 -7.70
CA ASN A 395 15.06 -15.10 -7.94
C ASN A 395 14.41 -14.88 -9.31
N GLY A 396 15.11 -14.26 -10.27
CA GLY A 396 14.59 -13.95 -11.60
C GLY A 396 14.61 -15.06 -12.63
N THR A 397 14.73 -14.64 -13.89
CA THR A 397 14.68 -15.56 -15.04
C THR A 397 15.95 -16.40 -15.13
N GLY A 398 15.81 -17.72 -15.04
CA GLY A 398 16.94 -18.66 -15.02
C GLY A 398 17.46 -18.96 -13.60
N SER A 399 16.79 -18.46 -12.56
CA SER A 399 17.17 -18.66 -11.15
C SER A 399 17.20 -20.13 -10.76
N ARG A 400 16.24 -20.91 -11.27
CA ARG A 400 16.10 -22.33 -10.98
C ARG A 400 17.23 -23.17 -11.56
N GLU A 401 17.53 -22.98 -12.83
CA GLU A 401 18.61 -23.67 -13.51
C GLU A 401 19.95 -23.28 -12.87
N SER A 402 20.07 -22.03 -12.42
CA SER A 402 21.23 -21.55 -11.67
C SER A 402 21.30 -22.14 -10.25
N ASP A 403 20.17 -22.33 -9.58
CA ASP A 403 20.08 -22.98 -8.27
C ASP A 403 20.53 -24.45 -8.32
N LYS A 404 20.13 -25.17 -9.38
CA LYS A 404 20.61 -26.52 -9.68
C LYS A 404 22.12 -26.53 -9.98
N LEU A 405 22.59 -25.58 -10.80
CA LEU A 405 24.01 -25.43 -11.12
C LEU A 405 24.86 -25.25 -9.85
N VAL A 406 24.41 -24.36 -8.94
CA VAL A 406 25.10 -24.11 -7.67
C VAL A 406 25.00 -25.32 -6.73
N ALA A 407 23.90 -26.06 -6.74
CA ALA A 407 23.79 -27.31 -5.96
C ALA A 407 24.85 -28.34 -6.37
N GLU A 408 25.08 -28.51 -7.68
CA GLU A 408 26.14 -29.39 -8.21
C GLU A 408 27.53 -28.88 -7.81
N VAL A 409 27.77 -27.56 -7.84
CA VAL A 409 29.02 -26.97 -7.32
C VAL A 409 29.21 -27.30 -5.84
N ILE A 410 28.19 -27.15 -5.00
CA ILE A 410 28.28 -27.46 -3.55
C ILE A 410 28.58 -28.94 -3.31
N GLN A 411 28.00 -29.85 -4.10
CA GLN A 411 28.29 -31.30 -4.00
C GLN A 411 29.78 -31.60 -4.25
N LEU A 412 30.40 -30.92 -5.21
CA LEU A 412 31.84 -31.07 -5.49
C LEU A 412 32.71 -30.62 -4.31
N PHE A 413 32.31 -29.57 -3.56
CA PHE A 413 33.03 -29.14 -2.36
C PHE A 413 32.84 -30.08 -1.16
N LYS A 414 31.70 -30.78 -1.07
CA LYS A 414 31.47 -31.80 -0.03
C LYS A 414 32.24 -33.09 -0.28
N ALA A 415 32.47 -33.43 -1.54
CA ALA A 415 33.23 -34.61 -1.94
C ALA A 415 34.75 -34.42 -1.81
N ASP A 416 35.20 -33.17 -1.82
CA ASP A 416 36.59 -32.77 -1.59
C ASP A 416 36.80 -32.58 -0.07
N GLU A 417 37.93 -33.00 0.51
CA GLU A 417 38.28 -32.75 1.93
C GLU A 417 38.54 -31.25 2.24
N SER A 418 37.97 -30.35 1.43
CA SER A 418 38.06 -28.92 1.61
C SER A 418 37.26 -28.49 2.84
N LYS A 419 37.89 -27.72 3.74
CA LYS A 419 37.21 -27.11 4.91
C LYS A 419 36.23 -25.98 4.54
N LEU A 420 35.93 -25.78 3.26
CA LEU A 420 35.12 -24.67 2.77
C LEU A 420 33.65 -25.10 2.66
N GLN A 421 32.81 -24.64 3.59
CA GLN A 421 31.38 -24.96 3.59
C GLN A 421 30.58 -23.89 2.84
N LEU A 422 30.22 -24.19 1.59
CA LEU A 422 29.36 -23.32 0.78
C LEU A 422 27.89 -23.47 1.17
N THR A 423 27.23 -22.33 1.41
CA THR A 423 25.78 -22.26 1.63
C THR A 423 25.14 -21.40 0.54
N LYS A 424 24.17 -21.96 -0.20
CA LYS A 424 23.40 -21.20 -1.19
C LYS A 424 22.11 -20.61 -0.60
N MET A 425 21.67 -19.48 -1.14
CA MET A 425 20.39 -18.87 -0.81
C MET A 425 19.79 -18.17 -2.02
N ILE A 426 18.48 -18.29 -2.18
CA ILE A 426 17.71 -17.47 -3.11
C ILE A 426 17.46 -16.10 -2.49
N VAL A 427 17.77 -15.05 -3.24
CA VAL A 427 17.61 -13.66 -2.83
C VAL A 427 16.72 -12.94 -3.83
N SER A 428 15.82 -12.08 -3.34
CA SER A 428 15.00 -11.25 -4.21
C SER A 428 15.89 -10.37 -5.08
N GLU A 429 15.64 -10.33 -6.40
CA GLU A 429 16.29 -9.41 -7.33
C GLU A 429 15.49 -8.11 -7.52
N ALA A 430 14.37 -7.94 -6.81
CA ALA A 430 13.53 -6.77 -6.92
C ALA A 430 14.34 -5.49 -6.69
N GLY A 431 14.28 -4.55 -7.63
CA GLY A 431 15.05 -3.31 -7.60
C GLY A 431 16.53 -3.43 -8.02
N ALA A 432 17.12 -4.63 -8.17
CA ALA A 432 18.53 -4.79 -8.55
C ALA A 432 18.82 -4.22 -9.95
N SER A 433 17.88 -4.39 -10.89
CA SER A 433 17.96 -3.75 -12.22
C SER A 433 17.90 -2.22 -12.13
N VAL A 434 17.06 -1.67 -11.26
CA VAL A 434 16.93 -0.22 -11.06
C VAL A 434 18.20 0.36 -10.42
N TYR A 435 18.76 -0.34 -9.44
CA TYR A 435 20.07 -0.01 -8.87
C TYR A 435 21.15 -0.02 -9.96
N SER A 436 21.24 -1.08 -10.76
CA SER A 436 22.32 -1.24 -11.75
C SER A 436 22.39 -0.08 -12.77
N ALA A 437 21.22 0.46 -13.13
CA ALA A 437 21.08 1.57 -14.06
C ALA A 437 21.09 2.96 -13.38
N SER A 438 21.22 3.02 -12.05
CA SER A 438 21.22 4.28 -11.30
C SER A 438 22.55 5.02 -11.41
N GLU A 439 22.50 6.34 -11.23
CA GLU A 439 23.70 7.18 -11.12
C GLU A 439 24.57 6.76 -9.93
N LEU A 440 23.96 6.31 -8.83
CA LEU A 440 24.68 5.82 -7.65
C LEU A 440 25.55 4.62 -8.01
N ALA A 441 25.00 3.61 -8.69
CA ALA A 441 25.77 2.44 -9.10
C ALA A 441 26.81 2.76 -10.17
N ALA A 442 26.53 3.73 -11.05
CA ALA A 442 27.50 4.22 -12.02
C ALA A 442 28.71 4.89 -11.34
N ASN A 443 28.49 5.60 -10.23
CA ASN A 443 29.56 6.20 -9.44
C ASN A 443 30.29 5.18 -8.57
N GLU A 444 29.60 4.18 -8.00
CA GLU A 444 30.23 3.09 -7.25
C GLU A 444 31.09 2.20 -8.15
N PHE A 445 30.66 1.96 -9.39
CA PHE A 445 31.34 1.07 -10.34
C PHE A 445 31.38 1.64 -11.77
N PRO A 446 32.21 2.66 -12.03
CA PRO A 446 32.28 3.31 -13.34
C PRO A 446 32.70 2.36 -14.46
N ASP A 447 33.63 1.45 -14.17
CA ASP A 447 34.24 0.54 -15.14
C ASP A 447 33.47 -0.79 -15.32
N LEU A 448 32.43 -1.03 -14.51
CA LEU A 448 31.58 -2.22 -14.66
C LEU A 448 30.44 -1.96 -15.64
N ASP A 449 30.19 -2.95 -16.50
CA ASP A 449 28.96 -3.01 -17.29
C ASP A 449 27.71 -3.06 -16.39
N VAL A 450 26.63 -2.43 -16.87
CA VAL A 450 25.35 -2.34 -16.17
C VAL A 450 24.84 -3.72 -15.76
N SER A 451 25.00 -4.75 -16.62
CA SER A 451 24.49 -6.09 -16.34
C SER A 451 25.17 -6.80 -15.17
N ILE A 452 26.41 -6.42 -14.82
CA ILE A 452 27.17 -7.04 -13.72
C ILE A 452 26.85 -6.37 -12.38
N ARG A 453 26.53 -5.06 -12.38
CA ARG A 453 26.20 -4.31 -11.16
C ARG A 453 25.00 -4.93 -10.40
N GLY A 454 24.07 -5.54 -11.12
CA GLY A 454 22.97 -6.31 -10.53
C GLY A 454 23.45 -7.48 -9.65
N ALA A 455 24.45 -8.24 -10.13
CA ALA A 455 25.04 -9.36 -9.37
C ALA A 455 25.75 -8.87 -8.09
N VAL A 456 26.39 -7.69 -8.13
CA VAL A 456 26.98 -7.07 -6.94
C VAL A 456 25.91 -6.76 -5.90
N SER A 457 24.78 -6.21 -6.34
CA SER A 457 23.65 -5.89 -5.45
C SER A 457 23.05 -7.15 -4.82
N ILE A 458 22.89 -8.23 -5.59
CA ILE A 458 22.41 -9.53 -5.08
C ILE A 458 23.35 -10.08 -3.99
N ALA A 459 24.67 -10.00 -4.18
CA ALA A 459 25.65 -10.46 -3.20
C ALA A 459 25.55 -9.65 -1.88
N ARG A 460 25.58 -8.32 -1.98
CA ARG A 460 25.54 -7.42 -0.82
C ARG A 460 24.23 -7.49 -0.06
N ARG A 461 23.11 -7.71 -0.77
CA ARG A 461 21.78 -7.85 -0.18
C ARG A 461 21.68 -9.08 0.73
N LEU A 462 22.41 -10.17 0.42
CA LEU A 462 22.47 -11.33 1.33
C LEU A 462 23.24 -11.00 2.60
N GLN A 463 24.36 -10.27 2.48
CA GLN A 463 25.17 -9.85 3.63
C GLN A 463 24.36 -8.97 4.58
N ASP A 464 23.76 -7.90 4.05
CA ASP A 464 22.85 -7.03 4.80
C ASP A 464 21.77 -6.43 3.86
N PRO A 465 20.51 -6.90 3.97
CA PRO A 465 19.40 -6.39 3.16
C PRO A 465 19.17 -4.89 3.34
N LEU A 466 19.24 -4.39 4.57
CA LEU A 466 18.99 -2.99 4.90
C LEU A 466 20.03 -2.09 4.22
N ALA A 467 21.32 -2.40 4.39
CA ALA A 467 22.41 -1.59 3.87
C ALA A 467 22.44 -1.49 2.33
N GLU A 468 21.93 -2.51 1.64
CA GLU A 468 21.88 -2.53 0.18
C GLU A 468 20.56 -1.96 -0.38
N LEU A 469 19.41 -2.25 0.23
CA LEU A 469 18.11 -1.80 -0.29
C LEU A 469 17.90 -0.29 -0.15
N VAL A 470 18.50 0.36 0.85
CA VAL A 470 18.44 1.83 1.01
C VAL A 470 19.07 2.61 -0.15
N LYS A 471 19.88 1.94 -0.99
CA LYS A 471 20.49 2.53 -2.19
C LYS A 471 19.51 2.65 -3.36
N ILE A 472 18.34 2.03 -3.25
CA ILE A 472 17.33 1.95 -4.31
C ILE A 472 16.22 2.95 -4.01
N ASP A 473 15.59 3.53 -5.05
CA ASP A 473 14.33 4.26 -4.86
C ASP A 473 13.31 3.30 -4.20
N PRO A 474 12.71 3.67 -3.05
CA PRO A 474 11.82 2.78 -2.32
C PRO A 474 10.63 2.30 -3.16
N LYS A 475 10.15 3.11 -4.12
CA LYS A 475 9.04 2.73 -5.03
C LYS A 475 9.44 1.66 -6.04
N ALA A 476 10.73 1.49 -6.29
CA ALA A 476 11.26 0.45 -7.18
C ALA A 476 11.46 -0.89 -6.45
N ILE A 477 11.37 -0.90 -5.13
CA ILE A 477 11.30 -2.13 -4.35
C ILE A 477 9.87 -2.65 -4.50
N GLY A 478 9.70 -3.83 -5.11
CA GLY A 478 8.38 -4.40 -5.35
C GLY A 478 7.69 -4.80 -4.05
N VAL A 479 6.85 -3.92 -3.51
CA VAL A 479 6.25 -4.05 -2.16
C VAL A 479 4.78 -4.44 -2.19
N GLY A 480 4.18 -4.53 -3.37
CA GLY A 480 2.87 -5.15 -3.55
C GLY A 480 2.21 -4.92 -4.90
N GLN A 481 1.07 -5.59 -5.10
CA GLN A 481 0.25 -5.41 -6.30
C GLN A 481 -0.36 -4.02 -6.34
N TYR A 482 -0.48 -3.44 -7.54
CA TYR A 482 -1.05 -2.11 -7.77
C TYR A 482 -0.25 -0.94 -7.16
N GLN A 483 1.02 -1.13 -6.78
CA GLN A 483 1.88 -0.05 -6.26
C GLN A 483 2.02 1.15 -7.21
N HIS A 484 1.87 0.93 -8.52
CA HIS A 484 1.92 2.00 -9.54
C HIS A 484 0.56 2.67 -9.76
N ASP A 485 -0.52 2.11 -9.22
CA ASP A 485 -1.88 2.61 -9.39
C ASP A 485 -2.34 3.50 -8.22
N VAL A 486 -1.58 3.55 -7.12
CA VAL A 486 -1.82 4.42 -5.96
C VAL A 486 -1.15 5.80 -6.12
N SER A 487 -1.51 6.76 -5.26
CA SER A 487 -0.83 8.06 -5.16
C SER A 487 0.68 7.90 -4.94
N GLN A 488 1.47 8.25 -5.95
CA GLN A 488 2.93 8.10 -5.92
C GLN A 488 3.61 9.04 -4.93
N SER A 489 3.02 10.21 -4.64
CA SER A 489 3.54 11.14 -3.64
C SER A 489 3.35 10.61 -2.23
N GLN A 490 2.16 10.11 -1.92
CA GLN A 490 1.87 9.50 -0.63
C GLN A 490 2.69 8.22 -0.43
N LEU A 491 2.78 7.38 -1.47
CA LEU A 491 3.62 6.18 -1.44
C LEU A 491 5.07 6.52 -1.14
N SER A 492 5.69 7.45 -1.89
CA SER A 492 7.09 7.83 -1.69
C SER A 492 7.34 8.27 -0.26
N LYS A 493 6.51 9.20 0.25
CA LYS A 493 6.65 9.71 1.62
C LYS A 493 6.58 8.60 2.66
N THR A 494 5.57 7.73 2.57
CA THR A 494 5.39 6.64 3.54
C THR A 494 6.49 5.58 3.46
N LEU A 495 7.01 5.26 2.27
CA LEU A 495 8.13 4.32 2.16
C LEU A 495 9.45 4.94 2.66
N ASP A 496 9.65 6.25 2.46
CA ASP A 496 10.77 6.99 3.05
C ASP A 496 10.69 6.99 4.59
N ASP A 497 9.49 7.19 5.15
CA ASP A 497 9.25 7.11 6.60
C ASP A 497 9.63 5.71 7.16
N VAL A 498 9.23 4.64 6.46
CA VAL A 498 9.58 3.26 6.85
C VAL A 498 11.08 3.01 6.83
N ILE A 499 11.78 3.53 5.81
CA ILE A 499 13.23 3.37 5.72
C ILE A 499 13.92 4.11 6.86
N GLU A 500 13.47 5.33 7.17
CA GLU A 500 13.96 6.08 8.33
C GLU A 500 13.75 5.27 9.62
N ASP A 501 12.56 4.73 9.84
CA ASP A 501 12.26 3.91 11.02
C ASP A 501 13.17 2.67 11.10
N CYS A 502 13.32 1.92 10.01
CA CYS A 502 14.14 0.70 9.99
C CYS A 502 15.64 1.00 10.22
N VAL A 503 16.18 2.03 9.56
CA VAL A 503 17.59 2.42 9.70
C VAL A 503 17.91 2.88 11.11
N ASN A 504 17.05 3.70 11.71
CA ASN A 504 17.28 4.20 13.07
C ASN A 504 16.96 3.14 14.13
N ALA A 505 16.05 2.20 13.86
CA ALA A 505 15.82 1.04 14.71
C ALA A 505 17.08 0.17 14.82
N VAL A 506 17.72 -0.17 13.70
CA VAL A 506 18.95 -0.98 13.66
C VAL A 506 20.17 -0.19 14.16
N GLY A 507 20.26 1.09 13.81
CA GLY A 507 21.45 1.91 14.02
C GLY A 507 22.54 1.64 12.99
N VAL A 508 23.46 2.58 12.81
CA VAL A 508 24.41 2.58 11.69
C VAL A 508 25.83 2.70 12.21
N ASP A 509 26.73 1.79 11.81
CA ASP A 509 28.16 1.95 12.10
C ASP A 509 28.76 3.07 11.24
N LEU A 510 29.24 4.10 11.90
CA LEU A 510 29.77 5.32 11.29
C LEU A 510 30.99 5.04 10.39
N ASN A 511 31.79 4.04 10.72
CA ASN A 511 33.05 3.76 10.02
C ASN A 511 32.90 2.84 8.81
N SER A 512 31.79 2.11 8.69
CA SER A 512 31.53 1.20 7.56
C SER A 512 30.37 1.64 6.67
N ALA A 513 29.46 2.47 7.18
CA ALA A 513 28.26 2.86 6.44
C ALA A 513 28.56 3.65 5.15
N SER A 514 27.69 3.43 4.17
CA SER A 514 27.64 4.20 2.93
C SER A 514 26.93 5.54 3.14
N ALA A 515 27.20 6.51 2.27
CA ALA A 515 26.49 7.79 2.28
C ALA A 515 24.96 7.61 2.08
N ALA A 516 24.53 6.59 1.32
CA ALA A 516 23.12 6.28 1.12
C ALA A 516 22.44 5.86 2.43
N LEU A 517 23.09 5.00 3.23
CA LEU A 517 22.58 4.57 4.53
C LEU A 517 22.59 5.73 5.54
N LEU A 518 23.68 6.49 5.62
CA LEU A 518 23.80 7.66 6.50
C LEU A 518 22.75 8.74 6.20
N THR A 519 22.32 8.89 4.95
CA THR A 519 21.27 9.85 4.56
C THR A 519 19.92 9.55 5.24
N ARG A 520 19.71 8.30 5.69
CA ARG A 520 18.47 7.85 6.33
C ARG A 520 18.53 7.89 7.86
N VAL A 521 19.67 8.27 8.43
CA VAL A 521 19.81 8.47 9.88
C VAL A 521 19.13 9.77 10.27
N SER A 522 18.40 9.72 11.39
CA SER A 522 17.72 10.86 11.99
C SER A 522 18.64 12.09 12.05
N GLY A 523 18.15 13.23 11.58
CA GLY A 523 18.90 14.50 11.59
C GLY A 523 19.96 14.65 10.51
N LEU A 524 20.22 13.62 9.69
CA LEU A 524 21.15 13.70 8.57
C LEU A 524 20.42 13.93 7.25
N ASN A 525 21.17 14.40 6.25
CA ASN A 525 20.71 14.54 4.88
C ASN A 525 21.84 14.15 3.92
N LYS A 526 21.55 14.14 2.61
CA LYS A 526 22.51 13.73 1.56
C LYS A 526 23.86 14.46 1.66
N THR A 527 23.84 15.76 1.97
CA THR A 527 25.05 16.59 2.10
C THR A 527 25.85 16.19 3.33
N MET A 528 25.21 16.09 4.49
CA MET A 528 25.86 15.70 5.74
C MET A 528 26.43 14.28 5.66
N ALA A 529 25.69 13.34 5.09
CA ALA A 529 26.13 11.96 4.87
C ALA A 529 27.39 11.89 3.99
N SER A 530 27.43 12.67 2.90
CA SER A 530 28.60 12.74 2.02
C SER A 530 29.81 13.35 2.74
N ASN A 531 29.58 14.38 3.57
CA ASN A 531 30.64 15.02 4.36
C ASN A 531 31.20 14.11 5.45
N ILE A 532 30.37 13.26 6.07
CA ILE A 532 30.83 12.25 7.05
C ILE A 532 31.76 11.25 6.37
N VAL A 533 31.39 10.74 5.19
CA VAL A 533 32.23 9.82 4.42
C VAL A 533 33.53 10.51 4.00
N ALA A 534 33.46 11.74 3.47
CA ALA A 534 34.64 12.49 3.08
C ALA A 534 35.59 12.77 4.26
N PHE A 535 35.05 13.09 5.43
CA PHE A 535 35.83 13.27 6.66
C PHE A 535 36.55 11.98 7.06
N ARG A 536 35.85 10.84 7.02
CA ARG A 536 36.44 9.52 7.31
C ARG A 536 37.54 9.15 6.33
N ASP A 537 37.37 9.50 5.06
CA ASP A 537 38.34 9.21 4.01
C ASP A 537 39.59 10.10 4.11
N SER A 538 39.47 11.34 4.61
CA SER A 538 40.61 12.27 4.75
C SER A 538 41.32 12.18 6.11
N GLU A 539 40.57 12.13 7.21
CA GLU A 539 41.10 12.16 8.58
C GLU A 539 41.25 10.76 9.19
N GLY A 540 40.75 9.72 8.50
CA GLY A 540 40.70 8.35 8.98
C GLY A 540 39.43 8.03 9.79
N ARG A 541 39.43 6.83 10.38
CA ARG A 541 38.29 6.30 11.15
C ARG A 541 37.94 7.18 12.34
N PHE A 542 36.65 7.32 12.61
CA PHE A 542 36.14 7.94 13.83
C PHE A 542 36.43 7.05 15.05
N THR A 543 36.99 7.63 16.11
CA THR A 543 37.28 6.93 17.37
C THR A 543 36.26 7.25 18.46
N ASN A 544 35.55 8.37 18.35
CA ASN A 544 34.46 8.73 19.26
C ASN A 544 33.42 9.64 18.58
N ARG A 545 32.20 9.66 19.12
CA ARG A 545 31.09 10.44 18.55
C ARG A 545 31.36 11.94 18.52
N THR A 546 32.14 12.49 19.44
CA THR A 546 32.36 13.95 19.51
C THR A 546 33.09 14.50 18.29
N GLN A 547 33.86 13.66 17.58
CA GLN A 547 34.49 14.01 16.30
C GLN A 547 33.49 14.39 15.21
N LEU A 548 32.23 13.92 15.28
CA LEU A 548 31.16 14.33 14.36
C LEU A 548 30.94 15.85 14.35
N LYS A 549 31.22 16.55 15.46
CA LYS A 549 31.11 18.01 15.55
C LYS A 549 32.14 18.75 14.67
N LYS A 550 33.18 18.06 14.20
CA LYS A 550 34.19 18.60 13.27
C LYS A 550 33.78 18.43 11.81
N VAL A 551 32.74 17.64 11.52
CA VAL A 551 32.27 17.40 10.15
C VAL A 551 31.59 18.66 9.61
N ALA A 552 31.94 19.05 8.39
CA ALA A 552 31.40 20.23 7.75
C ALA A 552 29.85 20.17 7.67
N ARG A 553 29.19 21.27 8.05
CA ARG A 553 27.71 21.44 8.05
C ARG A 553 26.95 20.53 9.01
N LEU A 554 27.63 19.78 9.88
CA LEU A 554 27.00 19.02 10.96
C LEU A 554 26.94 19.90 12.22
N GLY A 555 25.83 20.63 12.36
CA GLY A 555 25.60 21.54 13.48
C GLY A 555 25.16 20.82 14.78
N PRO A 556 25.09 21.54 15.91
CA PRO A 556 24.71 20.97 17.21
C PRO A 556 23.36 20.23 17.20
N LYS A 557 22.36 20.76 16.48
CA LYS A 557 21.04 20.12 16.36
C LYS A 557 21.11 18.81 15.57
N ALA A 558 21.84 18.78 14.45
CA ALA A 558 22.04 17.56 13.68
C ALA A 558 22.80 16.50 14.49
N PHE A 559 23.79 16.93 15.29
CA PHE A 559 24.50 16.04 16.22
C PHE A 559 23.54 15.45 17.27
N GLU A 560 22.72 16.27 17.93
CA GLU A 560 21.69 15.79 18.86
C GLU A 560 20.78 14.75 18.20
N GLN A 561 20.26 15.04 17.01
CA GLN A 561 19.30 14.16 16.35
C GLN A 561 19.92 12.84 15.86
N ALA A 562 21.22 12.81 15.55
CA ALA A 562 21.89 11.67 14.89
C ALA A 562 22.74 10.81 15.84
N ALA A 563 23.34 11.38 16.89
CA ALA A 563 24.45 10.76 17.61
C ALA A 563 24.09 9.40 18.23
N GLY A 564 22.89 9.26 18.79
CA GLY A 564 22.42 8.00 19.39
C GLY A 564 22.15 6.87 18.38
N PHE A 565 22.02 7.20 17.09
CA PHE A 565 21.79 6.24 16.01
C PHE A 565 23.08 5.84 15.28
N LEU A 566 24.17 6.59 15.48
CA LEU A 566 25.48 6.34 14.90
C LEU A 566 26.34 5.59 15.89
N ARG A 567 26.78 4.38 15.54
CA ARG A 567 27.60 3.50 16.36
C ARG A 567 29.05 3.55 15.92
N ILE A 568 29.97 3.34 16.85
CA ILE A 568 31.40 3.19 16.57
C ILE A 568 31.87 1.90 17.22
N SER A 569 32.17 0.90 16.40
CA SER A 569 32.83 -0.32 16.86
C SER A 569 34.30 -0.05 17.17
N ASP A 570 34.80 -0.64 18.25
CA ASP A 570 36.20 -0.53 18.71
C ASP A 570 36.69 0.92 18.89
N GLY A 571 35.82 1.81 19.37
CA GLY A 571 36.15 3.21 19.69
C GLY A 571 36.81 3.44 21.05
N ASP A 572 37.22 4.68 21.32
CA ASP A 572 37.83 5.09 22.60
C ASP A 572 36.87 4.94 23.78
N ASN A 573 35.57 5.19 23.53
CA ASN A 573 34.51 5.06 24.52
C ASN A 573 33.65 3.82 24.21
N PRO A 574 33.64 2.79 25.08
CA PRO A 574 32.83 1.59 24.89
C PRO A 574 31.31 1.84 24.82
N LEU A 575 30.82 3.01 25.25
CA LEU A 575 29.40 3.38 25.15
C LEU A 575 29.01 3.75 23.71
N ASP A 576 29.96 4.16 22.86
CA ASP A 576 29.69 4.60 21.49
C ASP A 576 29.26 3.44 20.56
N GLN A 577 29.42 2.18 20.98
CA GLN A 577 28.86 1.02 20.27
C GLN A 577 27.35 0.84 20.52
N SER A 578 26.83 1.38 21.63
CA SER A 578 25.44 1.22 22.06
C SER A 578 24.49 2.25 21.43
N ALA A 579 23.18 2.06 21.58
CA ALA A 579 22.16 3.03 21.21
C ALA A 579 21.98 4.17 22.24
N LEU A 580 22.82 4.23 23.29
CA LEU A 580 22.77 5.30 24.29
C LEU A 580 23.11 6.65 23.66
N HIS A 581 22.34 7.68 23.98
CA HIS A 581 22.64 9.02 23.51
C HIS A 581 23.77 9.66 24.35
N PRO A 582 24.69 10.46 23.76
CA PRO A 582 25.73 11.15 24.52
C PRO A 582 25.24 12.04 25.67
N GLU A 583 23.99 12.51 25.61
CA GLU A 583 23.36 13.28 26.71
C GLU A 583 23.19 12.45 28.00
N SER A 584 23.13 11.12 27.87
CA SER A 584 22.93 10.20 28.99
C SER A 584 24.26 9.70 29.59
N TYR A 585 25.42 10.01 29.00
CA TYR A 585 26.72 9.52 29.49
C TYR A 585 27.00 9.89 30.95
N PRO A 586 26.70 11.10 31.43
CA PRO A 586 26.89 11.44 32.84
C PRO A 586 26.07 10.57 33.81
N VAL A 587 24.92 10.04 33.39
CA VAL A 587 24.12 9.12 34.20
C VAL A 587 24.75 7.73 34.22
N VAL A 588 25.28 7.27 33.08
CA VAL A 588 25.99 5.99 33.00
C VAL A 588 27.25 6.01 33.87
N GLU A 589 28.00 7.12 33.91
CA GLU A 589 29.14 7.31 34.82
C GLU A 589 28.75 7.19 36.30
N LYS A 590 27.57 7.67 36.69
CA LYS A 590 27.03 7.47 38.05
C LYS A 590 26.69 6.00 38.32
N ILE A 591 26.09 5.31 37.36
CA ILE A 591 25.79 3.86 37.46
C ILE A 591 27.09 3.07 37.68
N ILE A 592 28.11 3.36 36.86
CA ILE A 592 29.45 2.74 36.97
C ILE A 592 30.04 2.99 38.37
N SER A 593 29.94 4.23 38.86
CA SER A 593 30.43 4.61 40.19
C SER A 593 29.70 3.89 41.33
N GLN A 594 28.38 3.68 41.21
CA GLN A 594 27.58 2.94 42.19
C GLN A 594 27.90 1.44 42.21
N LEU A 595 28.14 0.85 41.03
CA LEU A 595 28.48 -0.57 40.91
C LEU A 595 29.95 -0.87 41.22
N GLN A 596 30.82 0.16 41.28
CA GLN A 596 32.27 0.02 41.45
C GLN A 596 32.92 -0.91 40.41
N LEU A 597 32.43 -0.82 39.16
CA LEU A 597 32.93 -1.60 38.03
C LEU A 597 33.58 -0.67 37.00
N ASP A 598 34.43 -1.24 36.13
CA ASP A 598 34.88 -0.56 34.93
C ASP A 598 33.79 -0.58 33.84
N VAL A 599 33.79 0.42 32.94
CA VAL A 599 32.81 0.56 31.84
C VAL A 599 32.64 -0.76 31.06
N SER A 600 33.75 -1.42 30.74
CA SER A 600 33.76 -2.68 29.97
C SER A 600 33.12 -3.86 30.72
N ASN A 601 33.14 -3.85 32.06
CA ASN A 601 32.58 -4.89 32.92
C ASN A 601 31.10 -4.65 33.26
N VAL A 602 30.60 -3.42 33.03
CA VAL A 602 29.17 -3.10 33.15
C VAL A 602 28.40 -3.57 31.91
N LEU A 603 29.03 -3.50 30.73
CA LEU A 603 28.43 -3.98 29.49
C LEU A 603 28.18 -5.49 29.54
N ASN A 604 26.97 -5.91 29.14
CA ASN A 604 26.51 -7.30 29.18
C ASN A 604 26.26 -7.89 30.58
N ASN A 605 26.34 -7.10 31.66
CA ASN A 605 26.17 -7.59 33.03
C ASN A 605 24.72 -7.45 33.52
N THR A 606 23.85 -8.34 33.04
CA THR A 606 22.39 -8.24 33.24
C THR A 606 21.97 -8.31 34.72
N GLU A 607 22.61 -9.14 35.53
CA GLU A 607 22.20 -9.38 36.92
C GLU A 607 22.39 -8.14 37.81
N GLN A 608 23.56 -7.50 37.72
CA GLN A 608 23.88 -6.33 38.55
C GLN A 608 23.13 -5.08 38.07
N LEU A 609 22.91 -4.95 36.76
CA LEU A 609 22.14 -3.86 36.18
C LEU A 609 20.65 -3.89 36.59
N GLN A 610 20.07 -5.09 36.75
CA GLN A 610 18.69 -5.24 37.22
C GLN A 610 18.52 -4.97 38.73
N ALA A 611 19.60 -5.05 39.51
CA ALA A 611 19.60 -4.82 40.95
C ALA A 611 19.73 -3.33 41.35
N LEU A 612 19.86 -2.42 40.38
CA LEU A 612 20.00 -0.98 40.61
C LEU A 612 18.70 -0.33 41.10
N ASP A 613 18.83 0.60 42.06
CA ASP A 613 17.73 1.46 42.47
C ASP A 613 17.56 2.63 41.48
N ILE A 614 16.56 2.50 40.61
CA ILE A 614 16.22 3.49 39.56
C ILE A 614 15.96 4.88 40.17
N SER A 615 15.41 4.94 41.39
CA SER A 615 15.02 6.19 42.05
C SER A 615 16.20 7.13 42.29
N GLN A 616 17.40 6.57 42.52
CA GLN A 616 18.62 7.34 42.79
C GLN A 616 19.29 7.88 41.52
N LEU A 617 18.89 7.38 40.36
CA LEU A 617 19.45 7.75 39.05
C LEU A 617 18.61 8.82 38.33
N MET A 618 17.39 9.08 38.81
CA MET A 618 16.47 10.08 38.26
C MET A 618 16.99 11.51 38.46
N ASN A 619 16.71 12.37 37.48
CA ASN A 619 16.93 13.81 37.58
C ASN A 619 15.79 14.58 36.88
N ASN A 620 15.89 15.90 36.77
CA ASN A 620 14.83 16.74 36.20
C ASN A 620 14.58 16.50 34.69
N GLU A 621 15.54 15.92 33.97
CA GLU A 621 15.49 15.69 32.51
C GLU A 621 15.27 14.22 32.15
N LEU A 622 15.76 13.29 32.98
CA LEU A 622 15.74 11.84 32.77
C LEU A 622 14.90 11.18 33.85
N GLY A 623 13.80 10.57 33.41
CA GLY A 623 12.83 9.87 34.26
C GLY A 623 13.05 8.37 34.29
N GLU A 624 12.09 7.67 34.89
CA GLU A 624 12.13 6.22 35.04
C GLU A 624 12.17 5.47 33.70
N ILE A 625 11.51 5.97 32.66
CA ILE A 625 11.38 5.30 31.36
C ILE A 625 12.74 5.23 30.66
N THR A 626 13.44 6.35 30.55
CA THR A 626 14.75 6.45 29.91
C THR A 626 15.81 5.74 30.73
N ILE A 627 15.76 5.77 32.07
CA ILE A 627 16.72 5.01 32.88
C ILE A 627 16.56 3.51 32.66
N LYS A 628 15.31 3.00 32.58
CA LYS A 628 15.08 1.58 32.23
C LYS A 628 15.62 1.24 30.84
N ASP A 629 15.45 2.13 29.87
CA ASP A 629 16.02 1.93 28.52
C ASP A 629 17.56 1.94 28.55
N ILE A 630 18.18 2.84 29.31
CA ILE A 630 19.63 2.88 29.51
C ILE A 630 20.13 1.55 30.10
N ILE A 631 19.46 1.05 31.15
CA ILE A 631 19.80 -0.23 31.80
C ILE A 631 19.67 -1.39 30.81
N ASN A 632 18.56 -1.44 30.04
CA ASN A 632 18.33 -2.48 29.05
C ASN A 632 19.39 -2.46 27.93
N GLU A 633 19.81 -1.27 27.50
CA GLU A 633 20.84 -1.11 26.48
C GLU A 633 22.23 -1.48 27.01
N LEU A 634 22.57 -1.14 28.25
CA LEU A 634 23.82 -1.57 28.90
C LEU A 634 23.87 -3.11 29.09
N ALA A 635 22.72 -3.72 29.34
CA ALA A 635 22.61 -5.18 29.50
C ALA A 635 22.83 -5.93 28.18
N LYS A 636 22.49 -5.32 27.03
CA LYS A 636 22.68 -5.91 25.68
C LYS A 636 23.06 -4.82 24.67
N PRO A 637 24.28 -4.27 24.74
CA PRO A 637 24.71 -3.20 23.86
C PRO A 637 24.71 -3.67 22.41
N SER A 638 24.32 -2.79 21.49
CA SER A 638 24.32 -3.07 20.04
C SER A 638 23.35 -4.18 19.62
N ARG A 639 22.29 -4.45 20.40
CA ARG A 639 21.29 -5.45 20.05
C ARG A 639 20.66 -5.11 18.69
N ASP A 640 20.91 -5.95 17.69
CA ASP A 640 20.22 -5.87 16.41
C ASP A 640 18.75 -6.29 16.62
N PRO A 641 17.76 -5.45 16.25
CA PRO A 641 16.34 -5.79 16.34
C PRO A 641 15.90 -6.84 15.30
N ARG A 642 16.72 -7.15 14.29
CA ARG A 642 16.43 -8.12 13.24
C ARG A 642 16.56 -9.57 13.74
N PRO A 643 15.84 -10.53 13.13
CA PRO A 643 15.92 -11.94 13.53
C PRO A 643 17.27 -12.57 13.17
N ALA A 644 17.57 -13.71 13.80
CA ALA A 644 18.72 -14.52 13.41
C ALA A 644 18.50 -15.18 12.04
N PHE A 645 19.58 -15.28 11.27
CA PHE A 645 19.58 -15.82 9.91
C PHE A 645 19.22 -17.32 9.85
N LYS A 646 18.33 -17.69 8.92
CA LYS A 646 17.88 -19.07 8.68
C LYS A 646 17.79 -19.36 7.17
N THR A 647 18.02 -20.61 6.77
CA THR A 647 17.98 -21.06 5.38
C THR A 647 16.67 -21.79 5.04
N ALA A 648 16.14 -21.57 3.83
CA ALA A 648 14.98 -22.27 3.26
C ALA A 648 15.43 -23.36 2.26
N THR A 649 14.63 -24.42 2.09
CA THR A 649 14.90 -25.49 1.12
C THR A 649 13.70 -25.75 0.20
N PHE A 650 13.87 -25.51 -1.11
CA PHE A 650 12.83 -25.81 -2.11
C PHE A 650 12.82 -27.28 -2.53
N ALA A 651 11.67 -27.78 -2.96
CA ALA A 651 11.50 -29.16 -3.41
C ALA A 651 12.06 -29.41 -4.82
N ASP A 652 12.80 -30.50 -5.01
CA ASP A 652 13.42 -30.88 -6.28
C ASP A 652 12.37 -31.29 -7.35
N GLY A 653 12.54 -30.78 -8.58
CA GLY A 653 11.80 -31.27 -9.77
C GLY A 653 10.51 -30.53 -10.17
N ILE A 654 9.99 -29.60 -9.37
CA ILE A 654 8.71 -28.92 -9.67
C ILE A 654 8.99 -27.53 -10.24
N THR A 655 8.98 -27.40 -11.58
CA THR A 655 9.62 -26.28 -12.29
C THR A 655 8.72 -25.18 -12.83
N THR A 656 7.56 -25.58 -13.32
CA THR A 656 6.63 -24.74 -14.03
C THR A 656 5.25 -24.91 -13.44
N MET A 657 4.35 -23.99 -13.76
CA MET A 657 2.92 -24.12 -13.44
C MET A 657 2.33 -25.45 -13.92
N ALA A 658 2.87 -26.04 -14.99
CA ALA A 658 2.40 -27.31 -15.53
C ALA A 658 2.81 -28.52 -14.67
N ASP A 659 3.86 -28.37 -13.86
CA ASP A 659 4.37 -29.43 -12.98
C ASP A 659 3.60 -29.48 -11.65
N LEU A 660 2.79 -28.46 -11.37
CA LEU A 660 1.96 -28.40 -10.19
C LEU A 660 0.77 -29.34 -10.32
N THR A 661 0.72 -30.34 -9.46
CA THR A 661 -0.48 -31.16 -9.27
C THR A 661 -1.23 -30.69 -8.04
N VAL A 662 -2.55 -30.61 -8.17
CA VAL A 662 -3.42 -30.32 -7.04
C VAL A 662 -3.23 -31.35 -5.91
N GLY A 663 -3.08 -30.88 -4.67
CA GLY A 663 -2.80 -31.68 -3.47
C GLY A 663 -1.32 -31.79 -3.10
N MET A 664 -0.40 -31.34 -3.94
CA MET A 664 1.05 -31.35 -3.70
C MET A 664 1.44 -30.41 -2.55
N ILE A 665 2.34 -30.86 -1.66
CA ILE A 665 2.86 -30.07 -0.53
C ILE A 665 4.27 -29.59 -0.87
N LEU A 666 4.50 -28.29 -0.73
CA LEU A 666 5.73 -27.61 -1.08
C LEU A 666 6.17 -26.68 0.04
N GLU A 667 7.47 -26.48 0.15
CA GLU A 667 8.05 -25.39 0.91
C GLU A 667 8.18 -24.17 -0.02
N GLY A 668 7.77 -23.02 0.48
CA GLY A 668 7.83 -21.76 -0.26
C GLY A 668 8.17 -20.60 0.67
N VAL A 669 8.57 -19.49 0.08
CA VAL A 669 8.89 -18.26 0.80
C VAL A 669 7.75 -17.27 0.58
N VAL A 670 7.24 -16.68 1.67
CA VAL A 670 6.22 -15.63 1.57
C VAL A 670 6.84 -14.42 0.88
N SER A 671 6.37 -14.10 -0.33
CA SER A 671 6.86 -12.97 -1.10
C SER A 671 6.22 -11.65 -0.64
N ASN A 672 4.95 -11.71 -0.24
CA ASN A 672 4.16 -10.54 0.13
C ASN A 672 2.98 -10.95 1.01
N VAL A 673 2.59 -10.10 1.96
CA VAL A 673 1.36 -10.30 2.75
C VAL A 673 0.36 -9.20 2.43
N ALA A 674 -0.87 -9.59 2.09
CA ALA A 674 -2.00 -8.71 1.83
C ALA A 674 -3.11 -8.93 2.86
N ASN A 675 -4.05 -7.98 2.99
CA ASN A 675 -5.15 -8.11 3.98
C ASN A 675 -6.08 -9.31 3.72
N PHE A 676 -6.04 -9.90 2.52
CA PHE A 676 -6.88 -11.04 2.14
C PHE A 676 -6.11 -12.35 2.05
N GLY A 677 -4.81 -12.36 2.35
CA GLY A 677 -3.99 -13.57 2.23
C GLY A 677 -2.49 -13.29 2.10
N ALA A 678 -1.71 -14.34 1.92
CA ALA A 678 -0.27 -14.26 1.68
C ALA A 678 0.06 -14.80 0.30
N PHE A 679 0.99 -14.13 -0.39
CA PHE A 679 1.58 -14.60 -1.63
C PHE A 679 2.83 -15.39 -1.30
N VAL A 680 2.92 -16.61 -1.83
CA VAL A 680 4.02 -17.55 -1.54
C VAL A 680 4.67 -17.93 -2.85
N ASP A 681 5.97 -17.67 -2.94
CA ASP A 681 6.82 -18.19 -4.00
C ASP A 681 7.19 -19.64 -3.70
N ILE A 682 6.64 -20.55 -4.49
CA ILE A 682 6.93 -22.00 -4.47
C ILE A 682 7.92 -22.39 -5.58
N GLY A 683 8.58 -21.39 -6.19
CA GLY A 683 9.60 -21.54 -7.20
C GLY A 683 9.09 -21.54 -8.64
N VAL A 684 7.79 -21.52 -8.93
CA VAL A 684 7.25 -21.68 -10.30
C VAL A 684 7.15 -20.37 -11.12
N HIS A 685 7.87 -19.32 -10.73
CA HIS A 685 7.84 -17.96 -11.32
C HIS A 685 6.49 -17.25 -11.27
N GLN A 686 5.56 -17.79 -10.48
CA GLN A 686 4.24 -17.22 -10.25
C GLN A 686 3.87 -17.50 -8.81
N ASP A 687 3.73 -16.43 -8.02
CA ASP A 687 3.31 -16.54 -6.64
C ASP A 687 1.93 -17.19 -6.55
N GLY A 688 1.80 -18.14 -5.63
CA GLY A 688 0.52 -18.69 -5.26
C GLY A 688 -0.12 -17.87 -4.13
N LEU A 689 -1.44 -17.74 -4.16
CA LEU A 689 -2.19 -17.04 -3.14
C LEU A 689 -2.70 -18.03 -2.09
N VAL A 690 -2.26 -17.86 -0.84
CA VAL A 690 -2.90 -18.44 0.34
C VAL A 690 -3.94 -17.45 0.85
N HIS A 691 -5.23 -17.75 0.70
CA HIS A 691 -6.29 -16.88 1.21
C HIS A 691 -6.26 -16.84 2.75
N ILE A 692 -6.72 -15.75 3.37
CA ILE A 692 -6.70 -15.56 4.84
C ILE A 692 -7.31 -16.74 5.62
N SER A 693 -8.41 -17.31 5.11
CA SER A 693 -9.09 -18.47 5.70
C SER A 693 -8.32 -19.79 5.56
N SER A 694 -7.28 -19.81 4.73
CA SER A 694 -6.45 -20.95 4.40
C SER A 694 -5.06 -20.86 5.03
N ILE A 695 -4.81 -19.85 5.87
CA ILE A 695 -3.54 -19.68 6.62
C ILE A 695 -3.53 -20.56 7.88
N THR A 696 -4.64 -20.63 8.61
CA THR A 696 -4.77 -21.39 9.86
C THR A 696 -6.21 -21.83 10.09
N ASP A 697 -6.43 -22.78 11.01
CA ASP A 697 -7.76 -23.23 11.43
C ASP A 697 -8.49 -22.24 12.35
N LYS A 698 -7.78 -21.26 12.92
CA LYS A 698 -8.34 -20.22 13.76
C LYS A 698 -8.86 -19.05 12.93
N PHE A 699 -9.82 -18.29 13.48
CA PHE A 699 -10.22 -17.02 12.86
C PHE A 699 -9.07 -16.02 12.99
N VAL A 700 -8.70 -15.41 11.86
CA VAL A 700 -7.62 -14.42 11.76
C VAL A 700 -8.18 -13.17 11.09
N SER A 701 -8.00 -12.03 11.74
CA SER A 701 -8.36 -10.72 11.19
C SER A 701 -7.30 -10.16 10.25
N ASP A 702 -6.02 -10.42 10.54
CA ASP A 702 -4.88 -9.96 9.76
C ASP A 702 -3.88 -11.10 9.53
N PRO A 703 -3.62 -11.51 8.27
CA PRO A 703 -2.61 -12.52 7.94
C PRO A 703 -1.24 -12.26 8.58
N ARG A 704 -0.89 -10.99 8.84
CA ARG A 704 0.41 -10.59 9.40
C ARG A 704 0.63 -11.02 10.85
N GLU A 705 -0.43 -11.39 11.55
CA GLU A 705 -0.33 -11.98 12.89
C GLU A 705 0.34 -13.37 12.86
N ILE A 706 0.33 -14.04 11.70
CA ILE A 706 0.83 -15.41 11.54
C ILE A 706 2.03 -15.49 10.63
N VAL A 707 2.04 -14.73 9.53
CA VAL A 707 3.10 -14.78 8.51
C VAL A 707 3.61 -13.39 8.15
N LYS A 708 4.89 -13.30 7.85
CA LYS A 708 5.56 -12.08 7.38
C LYS A 708 6.21 -12.34 6.02
N ALA A 709 6.46 -11.28 5.27
CA ALA A 709 7.25 -11.41 4.05
C ALA A 709 8.67 -11.92 4.41
N GLY A 710 9.14 -12.91 3.66
CA GLY A 710 10.40 -13.63 3.93
C GLY A 710 10.24 -14.91 4.75
N ASP A 711 9.08 -15.17 5.35
CA ASP A 711 8.87 -16.41 6.12
C ASP A 711 8.88 -17.64 5.20
N VAL A 712 9.50 -18.71 5.70
CA VAL A 712 9.48 -20.02 5.05
C VAL A 712 8.29 -20.82 5.54
N VAL A 713 7.39 -21.18 4.64
CA VAL A 713 6.11 -21.84 4.95
C VAL A 713 5.92 -23.12 4.14
N LYS A 714 5.22 -24.08 4.72
CA LYS A 714 4.73 -25.26 3.99
C LYS A 714 3.32 -25.00 3.50
N VAL A 715 3.10 -25.23 2.21
CA VAL A 715 1.84 -24.96 1.52
C VAL A 715 1.41 -26.14 0.68
N LYS A 716 0.11 -26.31 0.50
CA LYS A 716 -0.52 -27.33 -0.34
C LYS A 716 -1.25 -26.68 -1.51
N VAL A 717 -1.09 -27.23 -2.71
CA VAL A 717 -1.73 -26.72 -3.93
C VAL A 717 -3.22 -27.07 -3.94
N LEU A 718 -4.09 -26.06 -4.02
CA LEU A 718 -5.55 -26.24 -4.11
C LEU A 718 -6.06 -26.16 -5.55
N GLU A 719 -5.59 -25.17 -6.32
CA GLU A 719 -6.06 -24.93 -7.69
C GLU A 719 -4.92 -24.35 -8.55
N VAL A 720 -4.87 -24.74 -9.82
CA VAL A 720 -3.93 -24.21 -10.81
C VAL A 720 -4.71 -23.75 -12.04
N ASP A 721 -4.75 -22.43 -12.27
CA ASP A 721 -5.33 -21.83 -13.47
C ASP A 721 -4.20 -21.33 -14.38
N VAL A 722 -3.85 -22.15 -15.38
CA VAL A 722 -2.79 -21.84 -16.35
C VAL A 722 -3.17 -20.68 -17.26
N ALA A 723 -4.45 -20.53 -17.62
CA ALA A 723 -4.90 -19.47 -18.53
C ALA A 723 -4.78 -18.09 -17.89
N ARG A 724 -5.03 -17.98 -16.58
CA ARG A 724 -4.91 -16.75 -15.80
C ARG A 724 -3.55 -16.60 -15.10
N LYS A 725 -2.68 -17.61 -15.16
CA LYS A 725 -1.43 -17.70 -14.39
C LYS A 725 -1.65 -17.52 -12.89
N ARG A 726 -2.58 -18.29 -12.31
CA ARG A 726 -2.89 -18.23 -10.87
C ARG A 726 -2.74 -19.60 -10.23
N VAL A 727 -2.15 -19.62 -9.03
CA VAL A 727 -2.11 -20.79 -8.15
C VAL A 727 -2.81 -20.43 -6.86
N SER A 728 -3.75 -21.27 -6.42
CA SER A 728 -4.35 -21.18 -5.10
C SER A 728 -3.66 -22.17 -4.17
N LEU A 729 -3.24 -21.69 -3.00
CA LEU A 729 -2.50 -22.46 -2.01
C LEU A 729 -3.24 -22.47 -0.66
N THR A 730 -2.94 -23.43 0.19
CA THR A 730 -3.35 -23.45 1.61
C THR A 730 -2.18 -23.81 2.50
N MET A 731 -2.08 -23.18 3.67
CA MET A 731 -1.15 -23.59 4.73
C MET A 731 -1.80 -24.63 5.66
N ARG A 732 -3.10 -24.89 5.51
CA ARG A 732 -3.83 -25.96 6.22
C ARG A 732 -3.63 -27.27 5.47
N LEU A 733 -2.63 -28.04 5.89
CA LEU A 733 -2.22 -29.26 5.17
C LEU A 733 -3.32 -30.34 5.15
N ASP A 734 -4.18 -30.33 6.18
CA ASP A 734 -5.30 -31.28 6.35
C ASP A 734 -6.54 -30.92 5.50
N GLU A 735 -6.57 -29.73 4.87
CA GLU A 735 -7.68 -29.28 4.04
C GLU A 735 -7.83 -30.19 2.81
N GLN A 736 -9.02 -30.77 2.65
CA GLN A 736 -9.33 -31.62 1.50
C GLN A 736 -9.55 -30.77 0.25
N VAL A 737 -8.89 -31.15 -0.85
CA VAL A 737 -9.08 -30.48 -2.13
C VAL A 737 -10.47 -30.81 -2.65
N THR A 738 -11.38 -29.84 -2.60
CA THR A 738 -12.68 -29.96 -3.25
C THR A 738 -12.56 -29.47 -4.70
N GLY A 739 -12.71 -30.39 -5.66
CA GLY A 739 -12.72 -30.07 -7.08
C GLY A 739 -14.04 -29.38 -7.48
N GLN A 740 -13.91 -28.24 -8.17
CA GLN A 740 -14.92 -27.56 -9.01
C GLN A 740 -16.32 -27.29 -8.42
N GLY A 741 -16.57 -26.01 -8.08
CA GLY A 741 -17.78 -25.30 -8.49
C GLY A 741 -19.14 -25.77 -7.94
N SER A 742 -19.46 -25.42 -6.70
CA SER A 742 -20.85 -25.24 -6.29
C SER A 742 -21.01 -23.89 -5.59
N LYS A 743 -21.77 -22.99 -6.24
CA LYS A 743 -22.22 -21.71 -5.70
C LYS A 743 -22.79 -21.90 -4.29
N SER A 744 -22.14 -21.34 -3.28
CA SER A 744 -22.74 -21.16 -1.96
C SER A 744 -23.79 -20.06 -2.04
N SER A 745 -25.05 -20.48 -2.22
CA SER A 745 -26.20 -19.64 -1.85
C SER A 745 -26.40 -19.78 -0.34
N PRO A 746 -26.63 -18.71 0.43
CA PRO A 746 -26.85 -18.82 1.86
C PRO A 746 -28.26 -19.36 2.10
N THR A 747 -28.39 -20.65 2.42
CA THR A 747 -29.65 -21.21 2.91
C THR A 747 -29.89 -20.74 4.34
N LYS A 748 -30.96 -19.95 4.50
CA LYS A 748 -31.58 -19.59 5.77
C LYS A 748 -31.88 -20.86 6.58
N SER A 749 -31.41 -20.89 7.82
CA SER A 749 -31.87 -21.79 8.86
C SER A 749 -33.32 -21.43 9.21
N ALA A 750 -34.27 -22.20 8.66
CA ALA A 750 -35.63 -22.25 9.18
C ALA A 750 -35.67 -23.32 10.28
N ASN A 751 -35.87 -22.83 11.49
CA ASN A 751 -36.24 -23.55 12.68
C ASN A 751 -37.61 -24.20 12.42
N ASP A 752 -37.74 -25.53 12.46
CA ASP A 752 -39.00 -26.11 12.87
C ASP A 752 -38.88 -27.51 13.49
N ASN A 753 -39.64 -27.66 14.57
CA ASN A 753 -39.58 -28.75 15.51
C ASN A 753 -40.26 -30.01 14.99
N ASN A 754 -39.66 -31.13 15.40
CA ASN A 754 -40.14 -32.48 15.18
C ASN A 754 -41.37 -32.76 16.07
N HIS A 755 -42.49 -33.17 15.48
CA HIS A 755 -43.51 -33.96 16.18
C HIS A 755 -44.06 -35.07 15.28
N SER A 756 -43.67 -36.30 15.63
CA SER A 756 -44.44 -37.56 15.61
C SER A 756 -45.70 -37.67 14.71
N SER A 757 -45.73 -38.66 13.82
CA SER A 757 -46.39 -39.96 14.08
C SER A 757 -46.71 -40.77 12.81
N SER A 758 -46.48 -42.08 12.92
CA SER A 758 -47.16 -43.22 12.29
C SER A 758 -47.51 -43.26 10.79
N GLY A 759 -47.06 -44.33 10.13
CA GLY A 759 -47.90 -45.06 9.15
C GLY A 759 -47.14 -45.75 8.00
N LYS A 760 -47.04 -47.09 8.06
CA LYS A 760 -47.40 -48.10 7.02
C LYS A 760 -47.43 -47.64 5.55
N GLN A 761 -47.11 -48.41 4.50
CA GLN A 761 -46.67 -49.79 4.23
C GLN A 761 -46.59 -49.86 2.67
N VAL A 762 -45.79 -50.80 2.13
CA VAL A 762 -46.12 -51.63 0.93
C VAL A 762 -46.04 -51.01 -0.49
N SER A 763 -44.90 -51.32 -1.15
CA SER A 763 -44.72 -52.11 -2.40
C SER A 763 -45.29 -51.71 -3.79
N THR A 764 -44.49 -52.12 -4.80
CA THR A 764 -44.82 -52.47 -6.22
C THR A 764 -45.16 -51.30 -7.16
N HIS A 765 -44.83 -51.23 -8.45
CA HIS A 765 -44.35 -52.12 -9.52
C HIS A 765 -43.53 -51.23 -10.52
N ALA A 766 -42.49 -51.71 -11.21
CA ALA A 766 -42.52 -52.22 -12.60
C ALA A 766 -43.46 -51.42 -13.55
N SER A 767 -43.14 -51.02 -14.77
CA SER A 767 -42.18 -51.52 -15.78
C SER A 767 -42.35 -50.70 -17.08
N SER A 768 -41.30 -50.74 -17.92
CA SER A 768 -41.37 -50.70 -19.41
C SER A 768 -41.73 -49.36 -20.08
N HIS A 769 -41.24 -48.97 -21.26
CA HIS A 769 -40.79 -49.73 -22.42
C HIS A 769 -39.99 -48.81 -23.38
N HIS A 770 -39.01 -49.42 -24.10
CA HIS A 770 -38.73 -49.31 -25.55
C HIS A 770 -38.58 -47.94 -26.27
N GLU A 771 -37.79 -47.76 -27.33
CA GLU A 771 -36.73 -48.52 -28.02
C GLU A 771 -36.04 -47.56 -29.01
N LYS A 772 -34.78 -47.87 -29.34
CA LYS A 772 -33.97 -47.61 -30.56
C LYS A 772 -34.54 -46.69 -31.66
N ASN A 773 -33.65 -45.86 -32.23
CA ASN A 773 -33.19 -46.11 -33.61
C ASN A 773 -31.82 -45.50 -33.96
N GLN A 774 -31.07 -46.24 -34.78
CA GLN A 774 -29.76 -45.93 -35.35
C GLN A 774 -29.89 -45.17 -36.68
N GLY A 775 -28.86 -44.40 -37.05
CA GLY A 775 -28.67 -43.87 -38.41
C GLY A 775 -27.25 -43.35 -38.63
N LYS A 776 -26.57 -43.94 -39.61
CA LYS A 776 -25.12 -43.89 -39.93
C LYS A 776 -24.71 -42.71 -40.84
N PRO A 777 -23.40 -42.53 -41.17
CA PRO A 777 -22.75 -41.25 -41.49
C PRO A 777 -22.46 -41.03 -42.98
N SER A 778 -21.93 -39.86 -43.33
CA SER A 778 -21.22 -39.62 -44.61
C SER A 778 -19.99 -38.72 -44.40
N GLY A 779 -18.94 -38.98 -45.17
CA GLY A 779 -17.68 -38.24 -45.18
C GLY A 779 -17.26 -37.82 -46.58
N GLN A 780 -16.00 -37.36 -46.68
CA GLN A 780 -15.24 -36.76 -47.81
C GLN A 780 -15.13 -35.23 -47.70
N GLN A 781 -13.99 -34.56 -47.90
CA GLN A 781 -12.85 -34.79 -48.81
C GLN A 781 -11.60 -34.01 -48.33
N ARG A 782 -10.42 -34.28 -48.94
CA ARG A 782 -9.07 -33.86 -48.51
C ARG A 782 -8.36 -33.00 -49.59
N LYS A 783 -7.43 -32.13 -49.13
CA LYS A 783 -6.21 -31.49 -49.75
C LYS A 783 -6.32 -30.06 -50.37
N PRO A 784 -5.21 -29.29 -50.51
CA PRO A 784 -3.96 -29.19 -49.70
C PRO A 784 -3.37 -27.76 -49.47
N GLN A 785 -2.46 -27.67 -48.48
CA GLN A 785 -1.28 -26.79 -48.28
C GLN A 785 -1.25 -25.29 -48.71
N GLY A 786 -1.00 -24.42 -47.72
CA GLY A 786 -0.47 -23.06 -47.88
C GLY A 786 0.42 -22.65 -46.69
N LYS A 787 1.62 -22.15 -47.02
CA LYS A 787 2.80 -21.79 -46.21
C LYS A 787 2.56 -21.16 -44.82
N SER A 788 3.28 -21.65 -43.81
CA SER A 788 3.38 -21.08 -42.45
C SER A 788 4.47 -20.02 -42.35
N THR A 789 4.09 -18.78 -42.02
CA THR A 789 4.99 -17.78 -41.40
C THR A 789 5.05 -18.03 -39.89
N PRO A 790 6.22 -17.91 -39.23
CA PRO A 790 6.32 -18.16 -37.80
C PRO A 790 5.60 -17.07 -37.00
N LYS A 791 4.69 -17.49 -36.10
CA LYS A 791 4.05 -16.63 -35.11
C LYS A 791 5.12 -16.06 -34.17
N LYS A 792 5.11 -14.73 -34.00
CA LYS A 792 5.75 -14.09 -32.85
C LYS A 792 5.13 -14.66 -31.57
N VAL A 793 5.98 -15.16 -30.69
CA VAL A 793 5.62 -15.58 -29.33
C VAL A 793 5.64 -14.33 -28.47
N ASP A 794 4.46 -13.83 -28.10
CA ASP A 794 4.32 -12.73 -27.15
C ASP A 794 4.61 -13.23 -25.74
N ASN A 795 5.80 -12.91 -25.24
CA ASN A 795 6.25 -13.21 -23.88
C ASN A 795 6.01 -12.03 -22.92
N ALA A 796 5.41 -12.37 -21.77
CA ALA A 796 5.40 -11.72 -20.46
C ALA A 796 5.40 -10.16 -20.35
N ALA A 797 4.25 -9.62 -19.94
CA ALA A 797 3.94 -8.21 -19.73
C ALA A 797 4.61 -7.50 -18.53
N MET A 798 5.68 -8.04 -17.93
CA MET A 798 6.47 -7.30 -16.93
C MET A 798 7.78 -6.72 -17.48
N GLY A 799 8.32 -7.27 -18.58
CA GLY A 799 9.51 -6.70 -19.25
C GLY A 799 9.21 -5.52 -20.17
N ASN A 800 7.97 -5.40 -20.67
CA ASN A 800 7.64 -4.41 -21.70
C ASN A 800 7.32 -3.01 -21.18
N ALA A 801 7.02 -2.82 -19.89
CA ALA A 801 6.71 -1.48 -19.38
C ALA A 801 7.92 -0.53 -19.47
N PHE A 802 9.13 -1.04 -19.25
CA PHE A 802 10.37 -0.27 -19.41
C PHE A 802 10.78 -0.10 -20.87
N ALA A 803 10.60 -1.12 -21.71
CA ALA A 803 10.88 -1.03 -23.15
C ALA A 803 9.94 -0.05 -23.87
N ASP A 804 8.65 -0.03 -23.51
CA ASP A 804 7.66 0.89 -24.08
C ASP A 804 7.83 2.33 -23.58
N ALA A 805 8.35 2.53 -22.35
CA ALA A 805 8.74 3.84 -21.85
C ALA A 805 9.97 4.41 -22.59
N PHE A 806 10.97 3.57 -22.89
CA PHE A 806 12.14 3.98 -23.68
C PHE A 806 11.81 4.24 -25.16
N ALA A 807 10.87 3.50 -25.75
CA ALA A 807 10.41 3.72 -27.12
C ALA A 807 9.66 5.05 -27.30
N LYS A 808 9.03 5.58 -26.24
CA LYS A 808 8.32 6.87 -26.25
C LYS A 808 9.21 8.08 -26.04
N LEU A 809 10.43 7.91 -25.49
CA LEU A 809 11.43 8.98 -25.34
C LEU A 809 12.27 9.23 -26.62
N LYS A 810 12.18 8.34 -27.61
CA LYS A 810 12.86 8.47 -28.91
C LYS A 810 11.95 8.93 -30.06
N LYS A 811 10.77 9.49 -29.75
CA LYS A 811 9.89 10.14 -30.74
C LYS A 811 9.67 11.60 -30.42
#